data_AF-A0A923VBV8-F1
#
_entry.id   AF-A0A923VBV8-F1
#
_cell.length_a   1.000
_cell.length_b   1.000
_cell.length_c   1.000
_cell.angle_alpha   90.00
_cell.angle_beta   90.00
_cell.angle_gamma   90.00
#
_symmetry.space_group_name_H-M   'P 1'
#
loop_
_entity.id
_entity.type
_entity.pdbx_description
1 polymer ?
#
loop_
_entity_poly.entity_id
_entity_poly.type
_entity_poly.pdbx_seq_one_letter_code
_entity_poly.pdbx_strand_id
1 'polypeptide(L)'
;MIKALKKVIAFSLINKYFILAASVVLVIFGVITFRDMPIEAFPDVTNTEISVITQWPGRSAEEVEKFVTIPIEIALNPVQQKISLRSTSIFGLSYVKLIFEDKVVDKDARAQVFGLLNNATLPAGLLPSVQPPTGPTGEIYRYTLESKIRDSRELKTMQDWVVDRQLRSVPGVGDVVAFGGKTKTYEIKVDPAKLNNLSITALDVSTAVQKSNINIGGDVINQNDQAFVVRGIGLLNDINEIKNIIIENINGVPVLVNDVATVEISNVPRLGFVSRSNGLIDSTGKRIVTDNKDVVEAIVLMRKGENASEVVKAIKEKIEKLNTSVLPADVKIVPYYDREDLITYATHTVLHNLVEGILLVTLLVSLFMFNWRTTLIVSIIIPMSLLFAFICLHLMGMSANLLSLGAVDFGIIIDGAVVMVEGMFVILDHKAVEVGMERFNKLAKLKIIKNSGAPLGKAIFFAKLIIITGLLPIFAFQKVEGKMFSPLAYTLGFALLGALITTLTLVPVLISILLKKNVHEKHNPFLHFLTKVMLGGFILAFKNKKLVVITSMIVMMVGLFSYKYLGTEFLPELNEGSIWLRVQMPYSVSLNKSVDVSTQVRQIVLTFPEVKYAVSQTGRPDDGTDVAGFYNNEFSIILYPEEEWKSKLTKEALVEQMNQKLSVIPGADLNFSQPIMDNVEEAVSGVKGSICVKVYGDSLNYMENKAQDVYKILKTVKGITDLGVIKNIGQPELDINLNQQKMALYGVATADANAVIAMAIGGQAASTLYEGIRTFDIRIRLPEQYRKSPEDIGNLLVPTQSGSKVPIKEIASITQQTGPCLIFRDENERYSAVKFSVRDRDMGSAINEAQDKIDKAVQLK
;
A
#
# COMPACT_ATOMS: atom_id res chain seq x y z
N MET A 1 -36.25 34.09 -13.09
CA MET A 1 -36.18 32.99 -12.10
C MET A 1 -37.55 32.61 -11.48
N ILE A 2 -38.28 33.47 -10.76
CA ILE A 2 -39.59 33.09 -10.15
C ILE A 2 -40.58 32.55 -11.20
N LYS A 3 -40.64 33.15 -12.39
CA LYS A 3 -41.47 32.65 -13.51
C LYS A 3 -41.08 31.22 -13.94
N ALA A 4 -39.79 30.87 -13.90
CA ALA A 4 -39.29 29.54 -14.23
C ALA A 4 -39.60 28.52 -13.11
N LEU A 5 -39.38 28.87 -11.85
CA LEU A 5 -39.76 28.04 -10.70
C LEU A 5 -41.28 27.79 -10.67
N LYS A 6 -42.09 28.80 -10.97
CA LYS A 6 -43.55 28.63 -11.15
C LYS A 6 -43.89 27.65 -12.27
N LYS A 7 -43.10 27.58 -13.35
CA LYS A 7 -43.29 26.61 -14.42
C LYS A 7 -42.89 25.20 -13.97
N VAL A 8 -41.76 25.04 -13.28
CA VAL A 8 -41.29 23.73 -12.75
C VAL A 8 -42.27 23.15 -11.73
N ILE A 9 -42.70 23.96 -10.76
CA ILE A 9 -43.67 23.53 -9.75
C ILE A 9 -45.03 23.25 -10.41
N ALA A 10 -45.48 24.10 -11.35
CA ALA A 10 -46.73 23.85 -12.06
C ALA A 10 -46.69 22.56 -12.90
N PHE A 11 -45.59 22.32 -13.62
CA PHE A 11 -45.37 21.11 -14.38
C PHE A 11 -45.44 19.88 -13.47
N SER A 12 -44.74 19.93 -12.34
CA SER A 12 -44.72 18.84 -11.36
C SER A 12 -46.11 18.55 -10.79
N LEU A 13 -46.89 19.60 -10.48
CA LEU A 13 -48.24 19.47 -9.94
C LEU A 13 -49.28 18.97 -10.97
N ILE A 14 -49.16 19.38 -12.24
CA ILE A 14 -50.04 18.91 -13.33
C ILE A 14 -49.73 17.45 -13.64
N ASN A 15 -48.44 17.11 -13.80
CA ASN A 15 -47.96 15.79 -14.18
C ASN A 15 -47.55 14.95 -12.95
N LYS A 16 -48.36 14.97 -11.89
CA LYS A 16 -48.04 14.31 -10.60
C LYS A 16 -47.71 12.82 -10.73
N TYR A 17 -48.39 12.09 -11.61
CA TYR A 17 -48.13 10.66 -11.82
C TYR A 17 -46.77 10.43 -12.51
N PHE A 18 -46.37 11.33 -13.41
CA PHE A 18 -45.06 11.29 -14.03
C PHE A 18 -43.94 11.55 -13.01
N ILE A 19 -44.11 12.52 -12.10
CA ILE A 19 -43.12 12.80 -11.05
C ILE A 19 -42.99 11.63 -10.07
N LEU A 20 -44.11 11.01 -9.69
CA LEU A 20 -44.10 9.80 -8.85
C LEU A 20 -43.41 8.63 -9.56
N ALA A 21 -43.73 8.40 -10.85
CA ALA A 21 -43.07 7.36 -11.65
C ALA A 21 -41.57 7.62 -11.80
N ALA A 22 -41.16 8.87 -12.09
CA ALA A 22 -39.76 9.25 -12.18
C ALA A 22 -39.03 9.07 -10.85
N SER A 23 -39.71 9.32 -9.72
CA SER A 23 -39.16 9.10 -8.40
C SER A 23 -38.97 7.60 -8.12
N VAL A 24 -39.92 6.75 -8.52
CA VAL A 24 -39.77 5.28 -8.42
C VAL A 24 -38.64 4.78 -9.31
N VAL A 25 -38.51 5.29 -10.54
CA VAL A 25 -37.39 4.96 -11.44
C VAL A 25 -36.06 5.37 -10.82
N LEU A 26 -35.97 6.56 -10.22
CA LEU A 26 -34.78 7.01 -9.50
C LEU A 26 -34.45 6.07 -8.34
N VAL A 27 -35.43 5.63 -7.56
CA VAL A 27 -35.20 4.66 -6.48
C VAL A 27 -34.68 3.33 -7.04
N ILE A 28 -35.36 2.76 -8.05
CA ILE A 28 -34.97 1.47 -8.62
C ILE A 28 -33.56 1.56 -9.21
N PHE A 29 -33.30 2.56 -10.06
CA PHE A 29 -32.00 2.73 -10.69
C PHE A 29 -30.91 3.03 -9.65
N GLY A 30 -31.20 3.89 -8.67
CA GLY A 30 -30.27 4.20 -7.60
C GLY A 30 -29.94 3.01 -6.71
N VAL A 31 -30.90 2.13 -6.40
CA VAL A 31 -30.66 0.91 -5.62
C VAL A 31 -29.83 -0.09 -6.41
N ILE A 32 -30.09 -0.24 -7.72
CA ILE A 32 -29.27 -1.07 -8.60
C ILE A 32 -27.84 -0.52 -8.64
N THR A 33 -27.68 0.77 -8.93
CA THR A 33 -26.38 1.43 -8.95
C THR A 33 -25.64 1.29 -7.61
N PHE A 34 -26.31 1.51 -6.49
CA PHE A 34 -25.71 1.35 -5.16
C PHE A 34 -25.18 -0.06 -4.92
N ARG A 35 -25.87 -1.09 -5.44
CA ARG A 35 -25.45 -2.49 -5.31
C ARG A 35 -24.24 -2.83 -6.19
N ASP A 36 -24.17 -2.25 -7.37
CA ASP A 36 -23.13 -2.56 -8.38
C ASP A 36 -21.92 -1.62 -8.29
N MET A 37 -21.99 -0.57 -7.46
CA MET A 37 -20.93 0.42 -7.33
C MET A 37 -19.75 -0.13 -6.50
N PRO A 38 -18.49 0.03 -6.97
CA PRO A 38 -17.32 -0.39 -6.20
C PRO A 38 -17.24 0.44 -4.90
N ILE A 39 -17.07 -0.26 -3.77
CA ILE A 39 -16.90 0.38 -2.46
C ILE A 39 -15.43 0.33 -2.09
N GLU A 40 -14.89 1.48 -1.70
CA GLU A 40 -13.51 1.62 -1.27
C GLU A 40 -13.46 2.17 0.15
N ALA A 41 -12.72 1.47 1.02
CA ALA A 41 -12.43 1.98 2.36
C ALA A 41 -11.45 3.16 2.33
N PHE A 42 -10.50 3.12 1.38
CA PHE A 42 -9.51 4.15 1.15
C PHE A 42 -9.39 4.41 -0.34
N PRO A 43 -9.48 5.68 -0.79
CA PRO A 43 -9.22 6.03 -2.17
C PRO A 43 -7.74 5.81 -2.48
N ASP A 44 -7.41 5.49 -3.73
CA ASP A 44 -6.02 5.52 -4.17
C ASP A 44 -5.54 6.98 -4.24
N VAL A 45 -4.64 7.34 -3.32
CA VAL A 45 -4.13 8.69 -3.16
C VAL A 45 -2.85 8.95 -3.95
N THR A 46 -2.23 7.93 -4.56
CA THR A 46 -0.96 8.12 -5.22
C THR A 46 -1.08 8.56 -6.66
N ASN A 47 -0.04 9.25 -7.11
CA ASN A 47 0.18 9.58 -8.50
C ASN A 47 0.41 8.32 -9.32
N THR A 48 0.30 8.46 -10.64
CA THR A 48 0.81 7.43 -11.54
C THR A 48 2.31 7.32 -11.30
N GLU A 49 2.75 6.13 -10.90
CA GLU A 49 4.16 5.84 -10.66
C GLU A 49 4.60 4.61 -11.42
N ILE A 50 5.85 4.60 -11.86
CA ILE A 50 6.46 3.49 -12.58
C ILE A 50 7.77 3.15 -11.90
N SER A 51 7.86 1.90 -11.45
CA SER A 51 9.04 1.35 -10.82
C SER A 51 9.77 0.42 -11.77
N VAL A 52 11.08 0.61 -11.87
CA VAL A 52 12.02 -0.20 -12.63
C VAL A 52 12.96 -0.90 -11.65
N ILE A 53 12.98 -2.22 -11.71
CA ILE A 53 13.77 -3.09 -10.85
C ILE A 53 14.84 -3.75 -11.68
N THR A 54 16.10 -3.64 -11.25
CA THR A 54 17.22 -4.36 -11.87
C THR A 54 18.02 -5.07 -10.80
N GLN A 55 18.06 -6.40 -10.86
CA GLN A 55 18.81 -7.21 -9.91
C GLN A 55 20.19 -7.52 -10.45
N TRP A 56 21.23 -7.29 -9.63
CA TRP A 56 22.60 -7.69 -9.94
C TRP A 56 23.25 -8.39 -8.74
N PRO A 57 22.84 -9.64 -8.46
CA PRO A 57 23.21 -10.33 -7.22
C PRO A 57 24.73 -10.41 -7.00
N GLY A 58 25.17 -10.19 -5.76
CA GLY A 58 26.59 -10.31 -5.38
C GLY A 58 27.42 -9.04 -5.54
N ARG A 59 26.81 -7.90 -5.89
CA ARG A 59 27.48 -6.60 -6.07
C ARG A 59 27.16 -5.62 -4.95
N SER A 60 28.15 -4.81 -4.58
CA SER A 60 27.98 -3.79 -3.54
C SER A 60 26.96 -2.72 -3.96
N ALA A 61 26.42 -1.99 -2.98
CA ALA A 61 25.47 -0.90 -3.27
C ALA A 61 26.09 0.17 -4.18
N GLU A 62 27.39 0.44 -4.04
CA GLU A 62 28.13 1.42 -4.85
C GLU A 62 28.32 0.94 -6.30
N GLU A 63 28.67 -0.34 -6.51
CA GLU A 63 28.75 -0.92 -7.86
C GLU A 63 27.39 -0.84 -8.57
N VAL A 64 26.32 -1.20 -7.85
CA VAL A 64 24.96 -1.15 -8.39
C VAL A 64 24.55 0.29 -8.72
N GLU A 65 24.81 1.24 -7.84
CA GLU A 65 24.53 2.65 -8.11
C GLU A 65 25.23 3.12 -9.39
N LYS A 66 26.54 2.86 -9.49
CA LYS A 66 27.39 3.38 -10.55
C LYS A 66 27.12 2.76 -11.92
N PHE A 67 26.96 1.44 -11.97
CA PHE A 67 26.89 0.69 -13.22
C PHE A 67 25.46 0.34 -13.66
N VAL A 68 24.47 0.47 -12.78
CA VAL A 68 23.08 0.12 -13.08
C VAL A 68 22.16 1.30 -12.85
N THR A 69 22.10 1.83 -11.63
CA THR A 69 21.14 2.88 -11.26
C THR A 69 21.37 4.16 -12.06
N ILE A 70 22.58 4.72 -12.05
CA ILE A 70 22.88 5.99 -12.76
C ILE A 70 22.62 5.88 -14.27
N PRO A 71 23.05 4.83 -14.99
CA PRO A 71 22.69 4.66 -16.40
C PRO A 71 21.17 4.61 -16.66
N ILE A 72 20.40 3.96 -15.77
CA ILE A 72 18.92 3.95 -15.87
C ILE A 72 18.36 5.34 -15.63
N GLU A 73 18.84 6.06 -14.60
CA GLU A 73 18.41 7.44 -14.34
C GLU A 73 18.66 8.35 -15.54
N ILE A 74 19.87 8.28 -16.13
CA ILE A 74 20.26 9.08 -17.30
C ILE A 74 19.34 8.75 -18.49
N ALA A 75 19.04 7.47 -18.72
CA ALA A 75 18.17 7.05 -19.80
C ALA A 75 16.70 7.50 -19.61
N LEU A 76 16.22 7.56 -18.37
CA LEU A 76 14.84 7.91 -18.03
C LEU A 76 14.62 9.40 -17.72
N ASN A 77 15.70 10.18 -17.58
CA ASN A 77 15.63 11.62 -17.40
C ASN A 77 14.91 12.41 -18.50
N PRO A 78 14.81 11.96 -19.77
CA PRO A 78 13.99 12.64 -20.78
C PRO A 78 12.49 12.33 -20.73
N VAL A 79 12.03 11.43 -19.86
CA VAL A 79 10.60 11.08 -19.74
C VAL A 79 9.77 12.34 -19.47
N GLN A 80 8.70 12.52 -20.25
CA GLN A 80 7.82 13.70 -20.19
C GLN A 80 6.84 13.61 -19.02
N GLN A 81 6.41 14.77 -18.50
CA GLN A 81 5.39 14.87 -17.43
C GLN A 81 5.74 14.09 -16.14
N LYS A 82 7.03 13.79 -15.92
CA LYS A 82 7.52 13.31 -14.62
C LYS A 82 7.65 14.49 -13.67
N ILE A 83 7.21 14.30 -12.44
CA ILE A 83 7.42 15.22 -11.33
C ILE A 83 8.79 14.97 -10.70
N SER A 84 9.11 13.70 -10.43
CA SER A 84 10.35 13.34 -9.74
C SER A 84 10.84 11.97 -10.18
N LEU A 85 12.15 11.79 -10.14
CA LEU A 85 12.84 10.52 -10.33
C LEU A 85 13.61 10.20 -9.04
N ARG A 86 13.26 9.09 -8.41
CA ARG A 86 13.88 8.61 -7.17
C ARG A 86 14.55 7.28 -7.44
N SER A 87 15.67 7.02 -6.79
CA SER A 87 16.28 5.70 -6.85
C SER A 87 16.87 5.28 -5.51
N THR A 88 16.96 3.97 -5.33
CA THR A 88 17.54 3.33 -4.17
C THR A 88 18.42 2.19 -4.64
N SER A 89 19.67 2.19 -4.21
CA SER A 89 20.65 1.14 -4.51
C SER A 89 21.07 0.45 -3.22
N ILE A 90 20.92 -0.87 -3.19
CA ILE A 90 21.38 -1.75 -2.10
C ILE A 90 22.18 -2.91 -2.69
N PHE A 91 22.72 -3.77 -1.82
CA PHE A 91 23.44 -4.97 -2.22
C PHE A 91 22.64 -5.82 -3.23
N GLY A 92 23.14 -5.83 -4.47
CA GLY A 92 22.59 -6.54 -5.62
C GLY A 92 21.22 -6.10 -6.12
N LEU A 93 20.74 -4.89 -5.82
CA LEU A 93 19.45 -4.38 -6.30
C LEU A 93 19.49 -2.87 -6.59
N SER A 94 19.06 -2.52 -7.79
CA SER A 94 18.70 -1.16 -8.20
C SER A 94 17.18 -1.05 -8.29
N TYR A 95 16.62 -0.04 -7.63
CA TYR A 95 15.20 0.29 -7.69
C TYR A 95 15.05 1.75 -8.09
N VAL A 96 14.44 2.01 -9.24
CA VAL A 96 14.23 3.36 -9.78
C VAL A 96 12.72 3.59 -9.90
N LYS A 97 12.21 4.65 -9.27
CA LYS A 97 10.79 5.03 -9.28
C LYS A 97 10.62 6.40 -9.94
N LEU A 98 9.75 6.45 -10.96
CA LEU A 98 9.30 7.67 -11.61
C LEU A 98 7.90 8.02 -11.13
N ILE A 99 7.71 9.27 -10.70
CA ILE A 99 6.41 9.78 -10.27
C ILE A 99 5.94 10.80 -11.31
N PHE A 100 4.71 10.67 -11.81
CA PHE A 100 4.16 11.49 -12.87
C PHE A 100 3.11 12.50 -12.37
N GLU A 101 2.81 13.49 -13.20
CA GLU A 101 1.70 14.43 -12.99
C GLU A 101 0.35 13.71 -12.87
N ASP A 102 -0.59 14.30 -12.12
CA ASP A 102 -1.87 13.65 -11.75
C ASP A 102 -2.72 13.18 -12.94
N LYS A 103 -2.58 13.81 -14.11
CA LYS A 103 -3.40 13.52 -15.31
C LYS A 103 -2.78 12.47 -16.23
N VAL A 104 -1.58 11.99 -15.93
CA VAL A 104 -0.86 11.07 -16.81
C VAL A 104 -1.43 9.65 -16.64
N VAL A 105 -1.87 9.08 -17.76
CA VAL A 105 -2.37 7.70 -17.80
C VAL A 105 -1.19 6.73 -17.77
N ASP A 106 -1.30 5.68 -16.94
CA ASP A 106 -0.24 4.67 -16.78
C ASP A 106 0.27 4.11 -18.11
N LYS A 107 -0.63 3.80 -19.04
CA LYS A 107 -0.27 3.22 -20.36
C LYS A 107 0.71 4.11 -21.13
N ASP A 108 0.50 5.42 -21.11
CA ASP A 108 1.33 6.38 -21.85
C ASP A 108 2.67 6.59 -21.15
N ALA A 109 2.66 6.74 -19.82
CA ALA A 109 3.86 6.81 -19.01
C ALA A 109 4.74 5.55 -19.18
N ARG A 110 4.11 4.38 -19.18
CA ARG A 110 4.78 3.07 -19.29
C ARG A 110 5.34 2.82 -20.66
N ALA A 111 4.63 3.19 -21.71
CA ALA A 111 5.15 3.15 -23.07
C ALA A 111 6.41 4.03 -23.22
N GLN A 112 6.42 5.23 -22.63
CA GLN A 112 7.59 6.11 -22.63
C GLN A 112 8.77 5.49 -21.86
N VAL A 113 8.54 4.96 -20.66
CA VAL A 113 9.59 4.31 -19.85
C VAL A 113 10.17 3.12 -20.61
N PHE A 114 9.34 2.22 -21.16
CA PHE A 114 9.83 1.09 -21.96
C PHE A 114 10.63 1.53 -23.18
N GLY A 115 10.19 2.58 -23.88
CA GLY A 115 10.89 3.11 -25.05
C GLY A 115 12.29 3.65 -24.72
N LEU A 116 12.43 4.33 -23.58
CA LEU A 116 13.70 4.97 -23.17
C LEU A 116 14.62 4.04 -22.39
N LEU A 117 14.09 3.04 -21.68
CA LEU A 117 14.88 2.11 -20.88
C LEU A 117 15.89 1.31 -21.70
N ASN A 118 15.57 1.03 -22.98
CA ASN A 118 16.48 0.36 -23.92
C ASN A 118 17.74 1.17 -24.24
N ASN A 119 17.75 2.49 -23.97
CA ASN A 119 18.92 3.33 -24.17
C ASN A 119 19.92 3.24 -22.99
N ALA A 120 19.53 2.62 -21.88
CA ALA A 120 20.43 2.43 -20.74
C ALA A 120 21.52 1.41 -21.09
N THR A 121 22.78 1.81 -20.96
CA THR A 121 23.92 0.90 -21.14
C THR A 121 24.19 0.19 -19.82
N LEU A 122 23.88 -1.11 -19.76
CA LEU A 122 24.01 -1.94 -18.55
C LEU A 122 25.05 -3.04 -18.72
N PRO A 123 25.63 -3.54 -17.61
CA PRO A 123 26.44 -4.77 -17.62
C PRO A 123 25.73 -5.94 -18.31
N ALA A 124 26.52 -6.78 -18.98
CA ALA A 124 26.00 -7.88 -19.79
C ALA A 124 25.12 -8.84 -18.96
N GLY A 125 23.98 -9.23 -19.53
CA GLY A 125 23.03 -10.17 -18.92
C GLY A 125 22.02 -9.56 -17.94
N LEU A 126 22.09 -8.24 -17.69
CA LEU A 126 21.09 -7.54 -16.88
C LEU A 126 19.88 -7.13 -17.72
N LEU A 127 18.69 -7.49 -17.25
CA LEU A 127 17.41 -7.11 -17.86
C LEU A 127 16.59 -6.35 -16.82
N PRO A 128 16.45 -5.02 -16.96
CA PRO A 128 15.54 -4.23 -16.14
C PRO A 128 14.10 -4.71 -16.31
N SER A 129 13.40 -4.90 -15.21
CA SER A 129 11.97 -5.25 -15.18
C SER A 129 11.16 -4.03 -14.77
N VAL A 130 10.06 -3.77 -15.45
CA VAL A 130 9.12 -2.71 -15.08
C VAL A 130 7.95 -3.33 -14.33
N GLN A 131 7.69 -2.88 -13.10
CA GLN A 131 6.61 -3.42 -12.26
C GLN A 131 5.24 -3.16 -12.87
N PRO A 132 4.26 -4.08 -12.73
CA PRO A 132 2.86 -3.84 -13.11
C PRO A 132 2.27 -2.59 -12.45
N PRO A 133 1.18 -2.01 -12.98
CA PRO A 133 0.54 -0.85 -12.38
C PRO A 133 -0.19 -1.22 -11.09
N THR A 134 0.53 -1.16 -9.97
CA THR A 134 0.03 -1.39 -8.62
C THR A 134 0.30 -0.16 -7.76
N GLY A 135 -0.61 0.18 -6.84
CA GLY A 135 -0.42 1.28 -5.88
C GLY A 135 -0.13 0.79 -4.46
N PRO A 136 0.22 1.67 -3.52
CA PRO A 136 0.46 1.31 -2.11
C PRO A 136 -0.79 0.77 -1.40
N THR A 137 -1.99 1.09 -1.90
CA THR A 137 -3.27 0.53 -1.44
C THR A 137 -3.63 -0.78 -2.14
N GLY A 138 -2.80 -1.25 -3.08
CA GLY A 138 -3.07 -2.39 -3.95
C GLY A 138 -2.88 -3.75 -3.27
N GLU A 139 -2.36 -3.79 -2.05
CA GLU A 139 -2.26 -5.04 -1.29
C GLU A 139 -3.62 -5.48 -0.77
N ILE A 140 -4.21 -6.48 -1.43
CA ILE A 140 -5.59 -6.90 -1.14
C ILE A 140 -5.68 -8.24 -0.41
N TYR A 141 -4.64 -9.08 -0.48
CA TYR A 141 -4.69 -10.42 0.08
C TYR A 141 -3.29 -10.93 0.41
N ARG A 142 -3.05 -11.42 1.64
CA ARG A 142 -1.78 -12.05 2.04
C ARG A 142 -2.03 -13.41 2.68
N TYR A 143 -1.24 -14.39 2.28
CA TYR A 143 -1.36 -15.76 2.77
C TYR A 143 -0.01 -16.44 2.98
N THR A 144 -0.01 -17.53 3.75
CA THR A 144 1.12 -18.44 3.86
C THR A 144 0.76 -19.83 3.36
N LEU A 145 1.74 -20.56 2.82
CA LEU A 145 1.61 -21.99 2.56
C LEU A 145 1.96 -22.80 3.81
N GLU A 146 1.08 -23.70 4.19
CA GLU A 146 1.28 -24.59 5.34
C GLU A 146 1.27 -26.06 4.90
N SER A 147 2.21 -26.85 5.42
CA SER A 147 2.22 -28.32 5.34
C SER A 147 2.84 -28.90 6.61
N LYS A 148 2.41 -30.10 6.99
CA LYS A 148 2.95 -30.84 8.15
C LYS A 148 4.15 -31.72 7.80
N ILE A 149 4.37 -32.03 6.52
CA ILE A 149 5.37 -33.00 6.07
C ILE A 149 6.44 -32.39 5.16
N ARG A 150 6.15 -31.24 4.53
CA ARG A 150 7.06 -30.60 3.57
C ARG A 150 7.86 -29.49 4.19
N ASP A 151 9.06 -29.28 3.67
CA ASP A 151 9.92 -28.18 4.09
C ASP A 151 9.60 -26.88 3.34
N SER A 152 10.22 -25.78 3.79
CA SER A 152 10.04 -24.47 3.18
C SER A 152 10.56 -24.38 1.74
N ARG A 153 11.41 -25.31 1.29
CA ARG A 153 11.95 -25.37 -0.08
C ARG A 153 10.92 -25.95 -1.04
N GLU A 154 10.29 -27.05 -0.67
CA GLU A 154 9.21 -27.65 -1.46
C GLU A 154 8.00 -26.72 -1.55
N LEU A 155 7.63 -26.07 -0.43
CA LEU A 155 6.55 -25.09 -0.42
C LEU A 155 6.87 -23.88 -1.32
N LYS A 156 8.11 -23.36 -1.27
CA LYS A 156 8.53 -22.25 -2.14
C LYS A 156 8.54 -22.65 -3.60
N THR A 157 8.99 -23.86 -3.91
CA THR A 157 8.93 -24.40 -5.28
C THR A 157 7.49 -24.50 -5.78
N MET A 158 6.53 -24.91 -4.94
CA MET A 158 5.11 -24.92 -5.31
C MET A 158 4.53 -23.51 -5.45
N GLN A 159 4.93 -22.58 -4.58
CA GLN A 159 4.53 -21.18 -4.70
C GLN A 159 4.91 -20.62 -6.06
N ASP A 160 6.18 -20.71 -6.42
CA ASP A 160 6.73 -20.04 -7.61
C ASP A 160 6.26 -20.70 -8.92
N TRP A 161 6.11 -22.03 -8.95
CA TRP A 161 5.83 -22.77 -10.19
C TRP A 161 4.36 -23.16 -10.38
N VAL A 162 3.56 -23.18 -9.32
CA VAL A 162 2.15 -23.63 -9.36
C VAL A 162 1.21 -22.51 -8.92
N VAL A 163 1.35 -22.00 -7.70
CA VAL A 163 0.38 -21.07 -7.11
C VAL A 163 0.45 -19.70 -7.78
N ASP A 164 1.65 -19.14 -7.90
CA ASP A 164 1.91 -17.82 -8.49
C ASP A 164 1.26 -17.69 -9.89
N ARG A 165 1.55 -18.63 -10.80
CA ARG A 165 0.99 -18.66 -12.15
C ARG A 165 -0.53 -18.72 -12.18
N GLN A 166 -1.11 -19.48 -11.25
CA GLN A 166 -2.56 -19.65 -11.17
C GLN A 166 -3.23 -18.39 -10.62
N LEU A 167 -2.62 -17.70 -9.65
CA LEU A 167 -3.14 -16.45 -9.10
C LEU A 167 -2.94 -15.25 -10.04
N ARG A 168 -1.80 -15.16 -10.72
CA ARG A 168 -1.56 -14.13 -11.76
C ARG A 168 -2.54 -14.23 -12.93
N SER A 169 -3.10 -15.41 -13.18
CA SER A 169 -4.14 -15.61 -14.22
C SER A 169 -5.51 -15.03 -13.85
N VAL A 170 -5.72 -14.64 -12.60
CA VAL A 170 -6.99 -14.09 -12.13
C VAL A 170 -7.15 -12.65 -12.64
N PRO A 171 -8.27 -12.30 -13.29
CA PRO A 171 -8.54 -10.93 -13.72
C PRO A 171 -8.43 -9.93 -12.55
N GLY A 172 -7.80 -8.78 -12.80
CA GLY A 172 -7.60 -7.72 -11.82
C GLY A 172 -6.37 -7.90 -10.90
N VAL A 173 -5.74 -9.07 -10.88
CA VAL A 173 -4.42 -9.25 -10.24
C VAL A 173 -3.35 -8.56 -11.08
N GLY A 174 -2.58 -7.68 -10.45
CA GLY A 174 -1.42 -7.01 -11.04
C GLY A 174 -0.16 -7.84 -10.87
N ASP A 175 0.12 -8.28 -9.64
CA ASP A 175 1.33 -9.01 -9.29
C ASP A 175 1.08 -9.96 -8.09
N VAL A 176 1.95 -10.95 -7.91
CA VAL A 176 1.97 -11.84 -6.75
C VAL A 176 3.42 -11.93 -6.26
N VAL A 177 3.70 -11.28 -5.14
CA VAL A 177 5.04 -11.20 -4.57
C VAL A 177 5.23 -12.33 -3.58
N ALA A 178 6.14 -13.26 -3.87
CA ALA A 178 6.45 -14.38 -2.99
C ALA A 178 7.60 -14.01 -2.04
N PHE A 179 7.39 -14.14 -0.73
CA PHE A 179 8.35 -13.76 0.31
C PHE A 179 8.70 -14.98 1.18
N GLY A 180 9.99 -15.16 1.45
CA GLY A 180 10.49 -16.20 2.34
C GLY A 180 10.59 -17.56 1.65
N GLY A 181 10.69 -18.62 2.43
CA GLY A 181 11.05 -19.94 1.92
C GLY A 181 12.49 -20.07 1.44
N LYS A 182 12.81 -21.24 0.90
CA LYS A 182 14.14 -21.57 0.34
C LYS A 182 14.02 -21.79 -1.15
N THR A 183 14.61 -20.91 -1.95
CA THR A 183 14.61 -21.04 -3.41
C THR A 183 15.56 -22.16 -3.83
N LYS A 184 15.00 -23.23 -4.41
CA LYS A 184 15.71 -24.47 -4.78
C LYS A 184 16.81 -24.19 -5.81
N THR A 185 17.99 -24.75 -5.60
CA THR A 185 19.11 -24.75 -6.58
C THR A 185 19.87 -26.07 -6.47
N TYR A 186 20.55 -26.45 -7.54
CA TYR A 186 21.50 -27.57 -7.54
C TYR A 186 22.88 -27.03 -7.27
N GLU A 187 23.51 -27.44 -6.18
CA GLU A 187 24.84 -26.96 -5.80
C GLU A 187 25.89 -28.05 -6.00
N ILE A 188 26.92 -27.73 -6.77
CA ILE A 188 28.13 -28.51 -6.95
C ILE A 188 29.16 -27.98 -5.94
N LYS A 189 29.31 -28.69 -4.82
CA LYS A 189 30.26 -28.38 -3.76
C LYS A 189 31.62 -28.95 -4.10
N VAL A 190 32.48 -28.11 -4.67
CA VAL A 190 33.79 -28.57 -5.17
C VAL A 190 34.80 -28.68 -4.04
N ASP A 191 35.53 -29.79 -3.97
CA ASP A 191 36.55 -30.02 -2.94
C ASP A 191 37.92 -29.49 -3.40
N PRO A 192 38.46 -28.42 -2.77
CA PRO A 192 39.77 -27.87 -3.15
C PRO A 192 40.92 -28.87 -3.08
N ALA A 193 40.88 -29.81 -2.14
CA ALA A 193 41.96 -30.79 -1.98
C ALA A 193 41.98 -31.76 -3.16
N LYS A 194 40.80 -32.22 -3.58
CA LYS A 194 40.66 -33.13 -4.75
C LYS A 194 41.01 -32.42 -6.06
N LEU A 195 40.55 -31.19 -6.24
CA LEU A 195 40.93 -30.35 -7.38
C LEU A 195 42.45 -30.19 -7.47
N ASN A 196 43.11 -29.95 -6.34
CA ASN A 196 44.56 -29.78 -6.31
C ASN A 196 45.31 -31.07 -6.65
N ASN A 197 44.88 -32.22 -6.14
CA ASN A 197 45.51 -33.51 -6.43
C ASN A 197 45.42 -33.90 -7.91
N LEU A 198 44.36 -33.48 -8.61
CA LEU A 198 44.15 -33.75 -10.02
C LEU A 198 44.59 -32.61 -10.94
N SER A 199 45.19 -31.54 -10.39
CA SER A 199 45.58 -30.33 -11.14
C SER A 199 44.43 -29.59 -11.84
N ILE A 200 43.19 -29.85 -11.46
CA ILE A 200 41.97 -29.21 -11.99
C ILE A 200 41.66 -27.94 -11.18
N THR A 201 40.97 -26.96 -11.77
CA THR A 201 40.45 -25.78 -11.08
C THR A 201 38.92 -25.75 -11.01
N ALA A 202 38.37 -24.93 -10.11
CA ALA A 202 36.93 -24.72 -10.06
C ALA A 202 36.37 -24.12 -11.37
N LEU A 203 37.19 -23.37 -12.11
CA LEU A 203 36.81 -22.79 -13.40
C LEU A 203 36.66 -23.86 -14.50
N ASP A 204 37.49 -24.90 -14.47
CA ASP A 204 37.37 -26.04 -15.38
C ASP A 204 36.06 -26.79 -15.15
N VAL A 205 35.68 -26.99 -13.88
CA VAL A 205 34.37 -27.57 -13.52
C VAL A 205 33.23 -26.70 -14.06
N SER A 206 33.31 -25.39 -13.89
CA SER A 206 32.30 -24.45 -14.42
C SER A 206 32.16 -24.52 -15.93
N THR A 207 33.29 -24.54 -16.63
CA THR A 207 33.34 -24.63 -18.08
C THR A 207 32.79 -25.98 -18.57
N ALA A 208 33.10 -27.07 -17.88
CA ALA A 208 32.57 -28.40 -18.19
C ALA A 208 31.05 -28.47 -18.04
N VAL A 209 30.50 -27.90 -16.97
CA VAL A 209 29.05 -27.84 -16.74
C VAL A 209 28.35 -27.00 -17.80
N GLN A 210 28.93 -25.85 -18.18
CA GLN A 210 28.40 -24.99 -19.24
C GLN A 210 28.36 -25.69 -20.61
N LYS A 211 29.42 -26.42 -20.96
CA LYS A 211 29.53 -27.12 -22.24
C LYS A 211 28.66 -28.38 -22.33
N SER A 212 28.27 -28.95 -21.19
CA SER A 212 27.55 -30.23 -21.13
C SER A 212 26.03 -30.09 -21.19
N ASN A 213 25.48 -28.89 -21.03
CA ASN A 213 24.03 -28.67 -20.94
C ASN A 213 23.51 -27.89 -22.16
N ILE A 214 23.54 -28.54 -23.33
CA ILE A 214 23.18 -27.93 -24.62
C ILE A 214 22.30 -28.86 -25.45
N ASN A 215 21.35 -28.26 -26.17
CA ASN A 215 20.58 -28.94 -27.21
C ASN A 215 20.98 -28.40 -28.58
N ILE A 216 20.86 -29.24 -29.61
CA ILE A 216 21.05 -28.83 -31.01
C ILE A 216 19.89 -29.31 -31.88
N GLY A 217 19.46 -28.46 -32.81
CA GLY A 217 18.54 -28.83 -33.89
C GLY A 217 19.34 -29.25 -35.12
N GLY A 218 19.10 -30.45 -35.64
CA GLY A 218 19.81 -31.03 -36.78
C GLY A 218 19.05 -30.96 -38.11
N ASP A 219 18.04 -30.07 -38.20
CA ASP A 219 17.10 -29.96 -39.32
C ASP A 219 16.33 -31.29 -39.58
N VAL A 220 15.85 -31.52 -40.81
CA VAL A 220 15.12 -32.73 -41.20
C VAL A 220 15.93 -33.65 -42.10
N ILE A 221 15.78 -34.97 -41.90
CA ILE A 221 16.17 -35.98 -42.88
C ILE A 221 14.92 -36.56 -43.53
N ASN A 222 14.94 -36.76 -44.84
CA ASN A 222 13.84 -37.38 -45.56
C ASN A 222 14.09 -38.88 -45.70
N GLN A 223 13.16 -39.70 -45.20
CA GLN A 223 13.16 -41.16 -45.41
C GLN A 223 11.75 -41.62 -45.78
N ASN A 224 11.62 -42.37 -46.88
CA ASN A 224 10.33 -42.89 -47.38
C ASN A 224 9.23 -41.82 -47.49
N ASP A 225 9.56 -40.67 -48.10
CA ASP A 225 8.67 -39.50 -48.23
C ASP A 225 8.19 -38.88 -46.91
N GLN A 226 8.83 -39.20 -45.78
CA GLN A 226 8.59 -38.60 -44.46
C GLN A 226 9.79 -37.76 -44.02
N ALA A 227 9.52 -36.56 -43.51
CA ALA A 227 10.53 -35.69 -42.91
C ALA A 227 10.68 -36.01 -41.42
N PHE A 228 11.84 -36.54 -41.03
CA PHE A 228 12.20 -36.80 -39.64
C PHE A 228 13.01 -35.63 -39.10
N VAL A 229 12.49 -34.96 -38.07
CA VAL A 229 13.20 -33.88 -37.37
C VAL A 229 14.33 -34.48 -36.53
N VAL A 230 15.57 -34.11 -36.83
CA VAL A 230 16.76 -34.53 -36.09
C VAL A 230 16.96 -33.60 -34.90
N ARG A 231 17.05 -34.18 -33.70
CA ARG A 231 17.28 -33.47 -32.44
C ARG A 231 18.42 -34.11 -31.68
N GLY A 232 19.41 -33.31 -31.28
CA GLY A 232 20.40 -33.69 -30.27
C GLY A 232 19.93 -33.20 -28.90
N ILE A 233 19.68 -34.14 -27.98
CA ILE A 233 19.24 -33.84 -26.62
C ILE A 233 20.44 -34.01 -25.68
N GLY A 234 20.89 -32.92 -25.09
CA GLY A 234 21.98 -32.88 -24.12
C GLY A 234 21.64 -32.02 -22.89
N LEU A 235 20.35 -31.84 -22.60
CA LEU A 235 19.93 -31.14 -21.38
C LEU A 235 20.09 -32.04 -20.15
N LEU A 236 20.55 -31.43 -19.06
CA LEU A 236 20.59 -32.03 -17.73
C LEU A 236 19.19 -32.00 -17.10
N ASN A 237 18.71 -33.17 -16.66
CA ASN A 237 17.38 -33.38 -16.09
C ASN A 237 17.42 -33.82 -14.63
N ASP A 238 18.51 -34.44 -14.19
CA ASP A 238 18.65 -34.93 -12.82
C ASP A 238 20.05 -34.74 -12.23
N ILE A 239 20.16 -35.05 -10.93
CA ILE A 239 21.39 -34.88 -10.17
C ILE A 239 22.49 -35.88 -10.55
N ASN A 240 22.13 -37.06 -11.07
CA ASN A 240 23.08 -38.08 -11.48
C ASN A 240 23.72 -37.71 -12.82
N GLU A 241 22.97 -37.09 -13.73
CA GLU A 241 23.52 -36.51 -14.95
C GLU A 241 24.55 -35.43 -14.64
N ILE A 242 24.28 -34.53 -13.66
CA ILE A 242 25.28 -33.54 -13.21
C ILE A 242 26.55 -34.22 -12.70
N LYS A 243 26.42 -35.30 -11.91
CA LYS A 243 27.56 -36.04 -11.34
C LYS A 243 28.44 -36.69 -12.41
N ASN A 244 27.84 -37.09 -13.54
CA ASN A 244 28.52 -37.79 -14.64
C ASN A 244 29.10 -36.85 -15.70
N ILE A 245 29.06 -35.52 -15.48
CA ILE A 245 29.70 -34.56 -16.37
C ILE A 245 31.21 -34.79 -16.37
N ILE A 246 31.78 -34.91 -17.57
CA ILE A 246 33.22 -35.08 -17.78
C ILE A 246 33.88 -33.70 -17.70
N ILE A 247 34.88 -33.56 -16.82
CA ILE A 247 35.68 -32.34 -16.68
C ILE A 247 36.92 -32.43 -17.57
N GLU A 248 37.69 -33.50 -17.42
CA GLU A 248 38.95 -33.74 -18.12
C GLU A 248 39.15 -35.24 -18.36
N ASN A 249 40.08 -35.59 -19.25
CA ASN A 249 40.49 -36.98 -19.48
C ASN A 249 42.00 -37.10 -19.28
N ILE A 250 42.41 -37.84 -18.26
CA ILE A 250 43.83 -38.06 -17.91
C ILE A 250 44.21 -39.48 -18.31
N ASN A 251 45.06 -39.62 -19.34
CA ASN A 251 45.58 -40.92 -19.82
C ASN A 251 44.48 -41.95 -20.16
N GLY A 252 43.34 -41.52 -20.68
CA GLY A 252 42.21 -42.39 -21.07
C GLY A 252 41.20 -42.65 -19.95
N VAL A 253 41.43 -42.13 -18.74
CA VAL A 253 40.48 -42.18 -17.62
C VAL A 253 39.75 -40.84 -17.51
N PRO A 254 38.42 -40.80 -17.71
CA PRO A 254 37.65 -39.57 -17.54
C PRO A 254 37.56 -39.19 -16.06
N VAL A 255 37.78 -37.92 -15.77
CA VAL A 255 37.53 -37.32 -14.45
C VAL A 255 36.15 -36.66 -14.48
N LEU A 256 35.27 -37.10 -13.60
CA LEU A 256 33.88 -36.66 -13.52
C LEU A 256 33.70 -35.61 -12.41
N VAL A 257 32.59 -34.87 -12.46
CA VAL A 257 32.18 -33.97 -11.37
C VAL A 257 32.08 -34.72 -10.04
N ASN A 258 31.57 -35.95 -10.04
CA ASN A 258 31.48 -36.79 -8.84
C ASN A 258 32.85 -37.10 -8.19
N ASP A 259 33.93 -37.08 -8.95
CA ASP A 259 35.26 -37.38 -8.43
C ASP A 259 35.80 -36.21 -7.59
N VAL A 260 35.48 -34.97 -7.99
CA VAL A 260 36.02 -33.74 -7.40
C VAL A 260 35.02 -32.92 -6.57
N ALA A 261 33.72 -33.24 -6.64
CA ALA A 261 32.67 -32.45 -6.00
C ALA A 261 31.52 -33.32 -5.47
N THR A 262 30.81 -32.79 -4.48
CA THR A 262 29.53 -33.34 -4.03
C THR A 262 28.39 -32.53 -4.64
N VAL A 263 27.48 -33.20 -5.34
CA VAL A 263 26.29 -32.56 -5.94
C VAL A 263 25.08 -32.80 -5.05
N GLU A 264 24.43 -31.73 -4.60
CA GLU A 264 23.24 -31.79 -3.73
C GLU A 264 22.18 -30.75 -4.10
N ILE A 265 20.94 -30.99 -3.65
CA ILE A 265 19.88 -29.98 -3.72
C ILE A 265 20.07 -29.01 -2.55
N SER A 266 20.43 -27.78 -2.89
CA SER A 266 20.67 -26.68 -1.96
C SER A 266 19.64 -25.57 -2.18
N ASN A 267 19.93 -24.38 -1.66
CA ASN A 267 19.14 -23.18 -1.88
C ASN A 267 20.03 -21.98 -2.18
N VAL A 268 19.48 -21.04 -2.96
CA VAL A 268 20.10 -19.73 -3.16
C VAL A 268 20.26 -19.05 -1.79
N PRO A 269 21.32 -18.25 -1.56
CA PRO A 269 21.41 -17.41 -0.37
C PRO A 269 20.14 -16.57 -0.21
N ARG A 270 19.51 -16.65 0.95
CA ARG A 270 18.23 -15.99 1.19
C ARG A 270 18.42 -14.48 1.29
N LEU A 271 17.52 -13.74 0.64
CA LEU A 271 17.39 -12.29 0.77
C LEU A 271 16.35 -11.88 1.82
N GLY A 272 15.48 -12.81 2.20
CA GLY A 272 14.47 -12.59 3.20
C GLY A 272 14.02 -13.86 3.94
N PHE A 273 13.34 -13.63 5.06
CA PHE A 273 12.85 -14.67 5.95
C PHE A 273 11.47 -14.30 6.48
N VAL A 274 10.54 -15.26 6.45
CA VAL A 274 9.17 -15.04 6.95
C VAL A 274 8.86 -16.08 8.01
N SER A 275 8.23 -15.61 9.08
CA SER A 275 7.71 -16.46 10.15
C SER A 275 6.30 -16.03 10.49
N ARG A 276 5.47 -17.00 10.90
CA ARG A 276 4.09 -16.76 11.25
C ARG A 276 3.77 -17.34 12.61
N SER A 277 3.14 -16.52 13.43
CA SER A 277 2.77 -16.84 14.80
C SER A 277 1.27 -16.60 14.96
N ASN A 278 0.51 -17.62 15.34
CA ASN A 278 -0.95 -17.59 15.43
C ASN A 278 -1.39 -17.64 16.90
N GLY A 279 -2.33 -16.78 17.30
CA GLY A 279 -2.96 -16.76 18.63
C GLY A 279 -4.47 -17.02 18.54
N LEU A 280 -4.85 -18.19 18.01
CA LEU A 280 -6.22 -18.54 17.69
C LEU A 280 -7.02 -19.04 18.90
N ILE A 281 -8.29 -18.67 18.98
CA ILE A 281 -9.22 -19.21 19.97
C ILE A 281 -9.85 -20.48 19.40
N ASP A 282 -9.66 -21.60 20.08
CA ASP A 282 -10.26 -22.89 19.70
C ASP A 282 -11.76 -22.93 20.06
N SER A 283 -12.48 -23.92 19.54
CA SER A 283 -13.89 -24.24 19.82
C SER A 283 -14.24 -24.32 21.32
N THR A 284 -13.26 -24.55 22.19
CA THR A 284 -13.39 -24.58 23.65
C THR A 284 -13.25 -23.21 24.33
N GLY A 285 -13.00 -22.14 23.55
CA GLY A 285 -12.75 -20.79 24.05
C GLY A 285 -11.33 -20.56 24.59
N LYS A 286 -10.44 -21.56 24.48
CA LYS A 286 -9.03 -21.45 24.89
C LYS A 286 -8.18 -20.91 23.75
N ARG A 287 -7.33 -19.92 24.05
CA ARG A 287 -6.34 -19.39 23.10
C ARG A 287 -5.16 -20.36 22.96
N ILE A 288 -4.90 -20.81 21.75
CA ILE A 288 -3.78 -21.67 21.37
C ILE A 288 -2.79 -20.81 20.58
N VAL A 289 -1.53 -20.86 21.02
CA VAL A 289 -0.43 -20.15 20.35
C VAL A 289 0.41 -21.17 19.58
N THR A 290 0.55 -20.98 18.27
CA THR A 290 1.42 -21.79 17.41
C THR A 290 2.41 -20.90 16.69
N ASP A 291 3.69 -21.25 16.71
CA ASP A 291 4.75 -20.51 16.01
C ASP A 291 5.34 -21.38 14.88
N ASN A 292 5.19 -20.91 13.65
CA ASN A 292 5.77 -21.47 12.45
C ASN A 292 6.99 -20.63 12.05
N LYS A 293 8.18 -21.20 12.30
CA LYS A 293 9.44 -20.47 12.19
C LYS A 293 9.83 -20.09 10.77
N ASP A 294 9.64 -20.96 9.78
CA ASP A 294 10.05 -20.69 8.39
C ASP A 294 8.87 -21.00 7.46
N VAL A 295 8.20 -19.96 7.00
CA VAL A 295 7.03 -20.07 6.12
C VAL A 295 7.28 -19.43 4.77
N VAL A 296 6.46 -19.81 3.79
CA VAL A 296 6.41 -19.17 2.48
C VAL A 296 5.16 -18.32 2.45
N GLU A 297 5.34 -17.02 2.26
CA GLU A 297 4.27 -16.06 2.12
C GLU A 297 4.10 -15.66 0.65
N ALA A 298 2.89 -15.27 0.28
CA ALA A 298 2.69 -14.42 -0.88
C ALA A 298 1.72 -13.27 -0.62
N ILE A 299 2.01 -12.15 -1.25
CA ILE A 299 1.26 -10.90 -1.22
C ILE A 299 0.65 -10.72 -2.61
N VAL A 300 -0.68 -10.62 -2.67
CA VAL A 300 -1.40 -10.41 -3.93
C VAL A 300 -1.67 -8.92 -4.10
N LEU A 301 -1.11 -8.36 -5.17
CA LEU A 301 -1.26 -6.97 -5.54
C LEU A 301 -2.36 -6.84 -6.61
N MET A 302 -3.35 -6.00 -6.33
CA MET A 302 -4.38 -5.59 -7.27
C MET A 302 -3.82 -4.59 -8.26
N ARG A 303 -4.26 -4.69 -9.52
CA ARG A 303 -3.98 -3.68 -10.52
C ARG A 303 -4.72 -2.38 -10.17
N LYS A 304 -4.04 -1.24 -10.36
CA LYS A 304 -4.59 0.10 -10.11
C LYS A 304 -5.89 0.31 -10.90
N GLY A 305 -6.94 0.76 -10.21
CA GLY A 305 -8.26 1.05 -10.78
C GLY A 305 -9.25 -0.13 -10.85
N GLU A 306 -8.86 -1.34 -10.42
CA GLU A 306 -9.78 -2.47 -10.31
C GLU A 306 -10.56 -2.44 -8.97
N ASN A 307 -11.66 -3.19 -8.89
CA ASN A 307 -12.47 -3.30 -7.67
C ASN A 307 -11.91 -4.36 -6.71
N ALA A 308 -11.43 -3.93 -5.55
CA ALA A 308 -10.83 -4.82 -4.54
C ALA A 308 -11.75 -5.98 -4.12
N SER A 309 -13.04 -5.73 -3.91
CA SER A 309 -13.99 -6.76 -3.47
C SER A 309 -14.20 -7.85 -4.54
N GLU A 310 -14.27 -7.47 -5.82
CA GLU A 310 -14.43 -8.43 -6.92
C GLU A 310 -13.17 -9.27 -7.12
N VAL A 311 -11.99 -8.63 -7.08
CA VAL A 311 -10.71 -9.32 -7.25
C VAL A 311 -10.45 -10.27 -6.08
N VAL A 312 -10.71 -9.86 -4.83
CA VAL A 312 -10.57 -10.74 -3.66
C VAL A 312 -11.50 -11.94 -3.76
N LYS A 313 -12.76 -11.75 -4.18
CA LYS A 313 -13.69 -12.85 -4.40
C LYS A 313 -13.16 -13.85 -5.44
N ALA A 314 -12.69 -13.35 -6.58
CA ALA A 314 -12.10 -14.20 -7.63
C ALA A 314 -10.84 -14.94 -7.15
N ILE A 315 -10.01 -14.30 -6.32
CA ILE A 315 -8.85 -14.92 -5.68
C ILE A 315 -9.30 -16.03 -4.72
N LYS A 316 -10.31 -15.81 -3.87
CA LYS A 316 -10.83 -16.82 -2.93
C LYS A 316 -11.36 -18.06 -3.66
N GLU A 317 -12.16 -17.86 -4.71
CA GLU A 317 -12.66 -18.96 -5.56
C GLU A 317 -11.49 -19.73 -6.20
N LYS A 318 -10.47 -19.01 -6.68
CA LYS A 318 -9.27 -19.64 -7.23
C LYS A 318 -8.48 -20.42 -6.18
N ILE A 319 -8.29 -19.87 -4.98
CA ILE A 319 -7.59 -20.51 -3.87
C ILE A 319 -8.33 -21.75 -3.40
N GLU A 320 -9.67 -21.72 -3.32
CA GLU A 320 -10.47 -22.89 -2.97
C GLU A 320 -10.27 -24.01 -4.01
N LYS A 321 -10.29 -23.68 -5.30
CA LYS A 321 -9.96 -24.64 -6.37
C LYS A 321 -8.53 -25.18 -6.24
N LEU A 322 -7.55 -24.33 -5.89
CA LEU A 322 -6.17 -24.75 -5.70
C LEU A 322 -6.04 -25.73 -4.53
N ASN A 323 -6.61 -25.40 -3.38
CA ASN A 323 -6.58 -26.22 -2.17
C ASN A 323 -7.32 -27.57 -2.33
N THR A 324 -8.34 -27.64 -3.20
CA THR A 324 -9.15 -28.86 -3.40
C THR A 324 -8.65 -29.75 -4.53
N SER A 325 -8.16 -29.18 -5.63
CA SER A 325 -7.97 -29.91 -6.89
C SER A 325 -6.54 -29.89 -7.44
N VAL A 326 -5.70 -28.92 -7.06
CA VAL A 326 -4.37 -28.71 -7.68
C VAL A 326 -3.24 -28.99 -6.72
N LEU A 327 -3.36 -28.51 -5.48
CA LEU A 327 -2.35 -28.70 -4.45
C LEU A 327 -2.44 -30.12 -3.86
N PRO A 328 -1.31 -30.70 -3.44
CA PRO A 328 -1.32 -31.93 -2.66
C PRO A 328 -2.18 -31.78 -1.39
N ALA A 329 -2.80 -32.88 -0.94
CA ALA A 329 -3.70 -32.86 0.21
C ALA A 329 -3.05 -32.37 1.52
N ASP A 330 -1.72 -32.44 1.61
CA ASP A 330 -0.93 -31.98 2.76
C ASP A 330 -0.60 -30.47 2.74
N VAL A 331 -0.79 -29.79 1.60
CA VAL A 331 -0.45 -28.37 1.41
C VAL A 331 -1.73 -27.54 1.36
N LYS A 332 -1.78 -26.47 2.16
CA LYS A 332 -2.89 -25.51 2.13
C LYS A 332 -2.42 -24.08 2.08
N ILE A 333 -3.12 -23.28 1.29
CA ILE A 333 -3.04 -21.82 1.30
C ILE A 333 -3.90 -21.31 2.46
N VAL A 334 -3.29 -20.63 3.42
CA VAL A 334 -3.96 -20.09 4.62
C VAL A 334 -3.78 -18.57 4.67
N PRO A 335 -4.84 -17.77 4.42
CA PRO A 335 -4.75 -16.32 4.53
C PRO A 335 -4.52 -15.88 5.99
N TYR A 336 -3.94 -14.70 6.13
CA TYR A 336 -3.86 -14.01 7.42
C TYR A 336 -4.28 -12.53 7.31
N TYR A 337 -4.25 -11.96 6.12
CA TYR A 337 -4.76 -10.63 5.82
C TYR A 337 -5.67 -10.68 4.59
N ASP A 338 -6.83 -10.03 4.71
CA ASP A 338 -7.87 -9.97 3.70
C ASP A 338 -8.49 -8.57 3.68
N ARG A 339 -8.42 -7.90 2.52
CA ARG A 339 -8.97 -6.55 2.36
C ARG A 339 -10.49 -6.49 2.51
N GLU A 340 -11.19 -7.60 2.25
CA GLU A 340 -12.65 -7.67 2.37
C GLU A 340 -13.12 -7.45 3.82
N ASP A 341 -12.32 -7.86 4.82
CA ASP A 341 -12.64 -7.67 6.23
C ASP A 341 -12.76 -6.17 6.57
N LEU A 342 -11.80 -5.36 6.12
CA LEU A 342 -11.81 -3.91 6.31
C LEU A 342 -12.97 -3.24 5.57
N ILE A 343 -13.22 -3.64 4.31
CA ILE A 343 -14.33 -3.10 3.52
C ILE A 343 -15.67 -3.42 4.18
N THR A 344 -15.85 -4.66 4.66
CA THR A 344 -17.09 -5.10 5.32
C THR A 344 -17.30 -4.38 6.64
N TYR A 345 -16.26 -4.29 7.47
CA TYR A 345 -16.30 -3.59 8.75
C TYR A 345 -16.66 -2.11 8.57
N ALA A 346 -16.00 -1.44 7.63
CA ALA A 346 -16.22 -0.03 7.37
C ALA A 346 -17.60 0.22 6.71
N THR A 347 -18.04 -0.65 5.81
CA THR A 347 -19.39 -0.57 5.20
C THR A 347 -20.49 -0.78 6.23
N HIS A 348 -20.33 -1.77 7.12
CA HIS A 348 -21.27 -2.02 8.22
C HIS A 348 -21.38 -0.81 9.14
N THR A 349 -20.23 -0.25 9.55
CA THR A 349 -20.18 0.95 10.39
C THR A 349 -20.84 2.16 9.73
N VAL A 350 -20.54 2.43 8.46
CA VAL A 350 -21.15 3.54 7.72
C VAL A 350 -22.65 3.33 7.55
N LEU A 351 -23.11 2.15 7.16
CA LEU A 351 -24.54 1.86 7.03
C LEU A 351 -25.28 1.99 8.37
N HIS A 352 -24.68 1.50 9.45
CA HIS A 352 -25.22 1.66 10.80
C HIS A 352 -25.38 3.15 11.15
N ASN A 353 -24.31 3.93 11.01
CA ASN A 353 -24.33 5.38 11.27
C ASN A 353 -25.30 6.15 10.37
N LEU A 354 -25.42 5.78 9.08
CA LEU A 354 -26.38 6.38 8.16
C LEU A 354 -27.82 6.10 8.59
N VAL A 355 -28.13 4.86 8.98
CA VAL A 355 -29.46 4.48 9.47
C VAL A 355 -29.79 5.21 10.76
N GLU A 356 -28.86 5.22 11.73
CA GLU A 356 -29.05 5.96 12.98
C GLU A 356 -29.22 7.47 12.74
N GLY A 357 -28.41 8.06 11.86
CA GLY A 357 -28.53 9.46 11.47
C GLY A 357 -29.87 9.78 10.81
N ILE A 358 -30.35 8.94 9.88
CA ILE A 358 -31.67 9.08 9.25
C ILE A 358 -32.79 8.99 10.29
N LEU A 359 -32.70 8.04 11.22
CA LEU A 359 -33.68 7.87 12.30
C LEU A 359 -33.69 9.06 13.25
N LEU A 360 -32.52 9.56 13.65
CA LEU A 360 -32.38 10.71 14.55
C LEU A 360 -32.90 11.99 13.90
N VAL A 361 -32.56 12.24 12.63
CA VAL A 361 -33.07 13.38 11.87
C VAL A 361 -34.59 13.27 11.68
N THR A 362 -35.10 12.07 11.34
CA THR A 362 -36.55 11.83 11.23
C THR A 362 -37.27 12.06 12.56
N LEU A 363 -36.67 11.64 13.68
CA LEU A 363 -37.18 11.87 15.03
C LEU A 363 -37.23 13.37 15.36
N LEU A 364 -36.15 14.12 15.07
CA LEU A 364 -36.11 15.56 15.28
C LEU A 364 -37.16 16.28 14.43
N VAL A 365 -37.26 15.98 13.13
CA VAL A 365 -38.29 16.56 12.26
C VAL A 365 -39.70 16.21 12.77
N SER A 366 -39.91 14.98 13.25
CA SER A 366 -41.18 14.57 13.88
C SER A 366 -41.51 15.39 15.12
N LEU A 367 -40.52 15.65 15.98
CA LEU A 367 -40.69 16.44 17.20
C LEU A 367 -41.08 17.89 16.87
N PHE A 368 -40.43 18.52 15.90
CA PHE A 368 -40.70 19.90 15.53
C PHE A 368 -42.03 20.06 14.79
N MET A 369 -42.31 19.21 13.79
CA MET A 369 -43.52 19.34 12.97
C MET A 369 -44.79 18.77 13.61
N PHE A 370 -44.66 17.89 14.60
CA PHE A 370 -45.76 17.23 15.34
C PHE A 370 -46.86 16.64 14.42
N ASN A 371 -46.49 16.21 13.21
CA ASN A 371 -47.38 15.69 12.17
C ASN A 371 -46.67 14.65 11.31
N TRP A 372 -47.09 13.39 11.41
CA TRP A 372 -46.46 12.27 10.69
C TRP A 372 -46.43 12.46 9.16
N ARG A 373 -47.40 13.21 8.58
CA ARG A 373 -47.47 13.41 7.13
C ARG A 373 -46.35 14.32 6.65
N THR A 374 -46.09 15.41 7.35
CA THR A 374 -45.02 16.36 6.99
C THR A 374 -43.66 15.76 7.27
N THR A 375 -43.52 15.02 8.38
CA THR A 375 -42.33 14.23 8.68
C THR A 375 -42.00 13.24 7.57
N LEU A 376 -42.98 12.45 7.11
CA LEU A 376 -42.77 11.48 6.04
C LEU A 376 -42.31 12.15 4.72
N ILE A 377 -42.88 13.32 4.39
CA ILE A 377 -42.49 14.08 3.19
C ILE A 377 -41.03 14.53 3.28
N VAL A 378 -40.56 14.95 4.45
CA VAL A 378 -39.17 15.38 4.63
C VAL A 378 -38.22 14.17 4.66
N SER A 379 -38.55 13.12 5.41
CA SER A 379 -37.70 11.94 5.58
C SER A 379 -37.44 11.21 4.28
N ILE A 380 -38.39 11.16 3.33
CA ILE A 380 -38.19 10.49 2.03
C ILE A 380 -37.17 11.21 1.14
N ILE A 381 -36.89 12.49 1.39
CA ILE A 381 -35.91 13.26 0.61
C ILE A 381 -34.49 12.80 0.90
N ILE A 382 -34.21 12.32 2.10
CA ILE A 382 -32.89 11.82 2.49
C ILE A 382 -32.45 10.67 1.57
N PRO A 383 -33.14 9.50 1.51
CA PRO A 383 -32.72 8.41 0.65
C PRO A 383 -32.76 8.79 -0.83
N MET A 384 -33.77 9.57 -1.27
CA MET A 384 -33.86 10.01 -2.67
C MET A 384 -32.65 10.83 -3.12
N SER A 385 -32.14 11.70 -2.26
CA SER A 385 -30.98 12.55 -2.56
C SER A 385 -29.67 11.75 -2.64
N LEU A 386 -29.50 10.78 -1.75
CA LEU A 386 -28.34 9.88 -1.77
C LEU A 386 -28.35 8.97 -2.99
N LEU A 387 -29.50 8.37 -3.32
CA LEU A 387 -29.64 7.53 -4.51
C LEU A 387 -29.35 8.32 -5.79
N PHE A 388 -29.78 9.58 -5.86
CA PHE A 388 -29.40 10.47 -6.94
C PHE A 388 -27.88 10.72 -6.99
N ALA A 389 -27.23 10.92 -5.84
CA ALA A 389 -25.79 11.09 -5.77
C ALA A 389 -25.04 9.85 -6.30
N PHE A 390 -25.42 8.64 -5.88
CA PHE A 390 -24.82 7.39 -6.35
C PHE A 390 -24.95 7.22 -7.87
N ILE A 391 -26.11 7.56 -8.44
CA ILE A 391 -26.30 7.55 -9.90
C ILE A 391 -25.29 8.48 -10.58
N CYS A 392 -25.13 9.72 -10.09
CA CYS A 392 -24.18 10.67 -10.67
C CYS A 392 -22.73 10.21 -10.51
N LEU A 393 -22.35 9.66 -9.36
CA LEU A 393 -21.00 9.13 -9.13
C LEU A 393 -20.68 7.96 -10.07
N HIS A 394 -21.62 7.04 -10.25
CA HIS A 394 -21.48 5.91 -11.16
C HIS A 394 -21.36 6.35 -12.62
N LEU A 395 -22.13 7.35 -13.05
CA LEU A 395 -22.01 7.95 -14.39
C LEU A 395 -20.64 8.61 -14.63
N MET A 396 -19.97 9.06 -13.56
CA MET A 396 -18.61 9.60 -13.63
C MET A 396 -17.52 8.53 -13.48
N GLY A 397 -17.89 7.26 -13.27
CA GLY A 397 -16.94 6.17 -13.05
C GLY A 397 -16.18 6.25 -11.73
N MET A 398 -16.72 6.92 -10.72
CA MET A 398 -16.10 7.01 -9.39
C MET A 398 -16.61 5.90 -8.45
N SER A 399 -15.76 5.48 -7.52
CA SER A 399 -16.10 4.55 -6.43
C SER A 399 -16.86 5.23 -5.28
N ALA A 400 -17.61 4.43 -4.52
CA ALA A 400 -18.25 4.87 -3.30
C ALA A 400 -17.22 4.80 -2.17
N ASN A 401 -16.64 5.94 -1.85
CA ASN A 401 -15.68 6.04 -0.76
C ASN A 401 -16.40 6.20 0.59
N LEU A 402 -16.00 5.40 1.57
CA LEU A 402 -16.59 5.45 2.91
C LEU A 402 -16.33 6.78 3.62
N LEU A 403 -15.21 7.45 3.33
CA LEU A 403 -14.93 8.80 3.83
C LEU A 403 -15.94 9.83 3.30
N SER A 404 -16.35 9.71 2.03
CA SER A 404 -17.33 10.63 1.47
C SER A 404 -18.74 10.38 1.99
N LEU A 405 -19.10 9.10 2.23
CA LEU A 405 -20.39 8.71 2.78
C LEU A 405 -20.56 9.09 4.25
N GLY A 406 -19.53 8.86 5.07
CA GLY A 406 -19.57 9.18 6.50
C GLY A 406 -19.66 10.68 6.79
N ALA A 407 -19.18 11.52 5.88
CA ALA A 407 -19.22 12.98 6.01
C ALA A 407 -20.50 13.63 5.47
N VAL A 408 -21.49 12.84 5.01
CA VAL A 408 -22.76 13.39 4.55
C VAL A 408 -23.61 13.88 5.72
N ASP A 409 -23.74 15.21 5.84
CA ASP A 409 -24.67 15.82 6.80
C ASP A 409 -26.09 15.87 6.21
N PHE A 410 -26.97 15.02 6.75
CA PHE A 410 -28.38 14.98 6.40
C PHE A 410 -29.12 16.29 6.66
N GLY A 411 -28.71 17.07 7.67
CA GLY A 411 -29.33 18.35 8.01
C GLY A 411 -29.25 19.34 6.85
N ILE A 412 -28.09 19.45 6.23
CA ILE A 412 -27.86 20.32 5.06
C ILE A 412 -28.69 19.85 3.85
N ILE A 413 -28.85 18.53 3.69
CA ILE A 413 -29.64 17.92 2.62
C ILE A 413 -31.14 18.26 2.76
N ILE A 414 -31.69 18.10 3.97
CA ILE A 414 -33.12 18.23 4.23
C ILE A 414 -33.62 19.65 4.50
N ASP A 415 -32.73 20.60 4.83
CA ASP A 415 -33.05 22.04 5.05
C ASP A 415 -34.14 22.51 4.09
N GLY A 416 -33.87 22.37 2.78
CA GLY A 416 -34.76 22.92 1.77
C GLY A 416 -36.12 22.25 1.76
N ALA A 417 -36.17 20.94 2.04
CA ALA A 417 -37.41 20.20 2.14
C ALA A 417 -38.20 20.65 3.38
N VAL A 418 -37.54 20.82 4.53
CA VAL A 418 -38.17 21.33 5.75
C VAL A 418 -38.75 22.73 5.51
N VAL A 419 -37.98 23.66 4.97
CA VAL A 419 -38.45 25.03 4.65
C VAL A 419 -39.64 25.00 3.69
N MET A 420 -39.60 24.12 2.69
CA MET A 420 -40.68 23.99 1.71
C MET A 420 -41.96 23.41 2.34
N VAL A 421 -41.84 22.34 3.11
CA VAL A 421 -42.98 21.65 3.74
C VAL A 421 -43.57 22.53 4.84
N GLU A 422 -42.76 23.11 5.71
CA GLU A 422 -43.20 23.99 6.79
C GLU A 422 -43.87 25.25 6.25
N GLY A 423 -43.21 25.94 5.31
CA GLY A 423 -43.79 27.14 4.71
C GLY A 423 -45.10 26.86 3.96
N MET A 424 -45.25 25.68 3.34
CA MET A 424 -46.53 25.27 2.75
C MET A 424 -47.55 24.86 3.80
N PHE A 425 -47.13 24.20 4.87
CA PHE A 425 -48.00 23.77 5.97
C PHE A 425 -48.65 24.97 6.65
N VAL A 426 -47.85 25.98 7.05
CA VAL A 426 -48.34 27.22 7.67
C VAL A 426 -49.32 27.97 6.75
N ILE A 427 -49.01 28.08 5.46
CA ILE A 427 -49.88 28.76 4.49
C ILE A 427 -51.20 28.00 4.30
N LEU A 428 -51.16 26.67 4.29
CA LEU A 428 -52.35 25.83 4.17
C LEU A 428 -53.20 25.86 5.45
N ASP A 429 -52.58 25.89 6.63
CA ASP A 429 -53.26 26.01 7.93
C ASP A 429 -53.98 27.37 8.06
N HIS A 430 -53.29 28.48 7.84
CA HIS A 430 -53.91 29.81 7.85
C HIS A 430 -55.10 29.90 6.89
N LYS A 431 -54.98 29.30 5.69
CA LYS A 431 -56.10 29.26 4.74
C LYS A 431 -57.24 28.36 5.22
N ALA A 432 -56.95 27.27 5.94
CA ALA A 432 -57.96 26.40 6.54
C ALA A 432 -58.74 27.11 7.64
N VAL A 433 -58.06 27.93 8.46
CA VAL A 433 -58.66 28.79 9.48
C VAL A 433 -59.53 29.89 8.84
N GLU A 434 -59.03 30.56 7.79
CA GLU A 434 -59.73 31.67 7.12
C GLU A 434 -61.05 31.25 6.44
N VAL A 435 -61.08 30.08 5.77
CA VAL A 435 -62.23 29.64 4.97
C VAL A 435 -63.12 28.60 5.67
N GLY A 436 -62.69 28.08 6.82
CA GLY A 436 -63.32 26.98 7.55
C GLY A 436 -62.99 25.59 6.97
N MET A 437 -62.83 24.59 7.84
CA MET A 437 -62.33 23.25 7.48
C MET A 437 -63.17 22.51 6.42
N GLU A 438 -64.49 22.64 6.45
CA GLU A 438 -65.36 21.99 5.46
C GLU A 438 -65.15 22.54 4.04
N ARG A 439 -65.00 23.86 3.90
CA ARG A 439 -64.73 24.51 2.62
C ARG A 439 -63.28 24.29 2.19
N PHE A 440 -62.34 24.33 3.13
CA PHE A 440 -60.92 24.05 2.87
C PHE A 440 -60.70 22.65 2.29
N ASN A 441 -61.42 21.65 2.80
CA ASN A 441 -61.34 20.27 2.31
C ASN A 441 -61.83 20.10 0.86
N LYS A 442 -62.71 21.00 0.37
CA LYS A 442 -63.26 21.00 -1.00
C LYS A 442 -62.50 21.93 -1.96
N LEU A 443 -61.59 22.77 -1.46
CA LEU A 443 -60.87 23.79 -2.24
C LEU A 443 -59.73 23.20 -3.08
N ALA A 444 -59.56 23.69 -4.32
CA ALA A 444 -58.45 23.32 -5.19
C ALA A 444 -57.13 23.96 -4.72
N LYS A 445 -56.27 23.16 -4.07
CA LYS A 445 -55.02 23.63 -3.44
C LYS A 445 -53.85 23.85 -4.43
N LEU A 446 -53.95 23.33 -5.65
CA LEU A 446 -52.87 23.42 -6.67
C LEU A 446 -52.41 24.85 -6.95
N LYS A 447 -53.35 25.80 -7.09
CA LYS A 447 -53.02 27.21 -7.37
C LYS A 447 -52.30 27.87 -6.20
N ILE A 448 -52.65 27.50 -4.97
CA ILE A 448 -52.02 27.99 -3.73
C ILE A 448 -50.60 27.45 -3.64
N ILE A 449 -50.43 26.13 -3.76
CA ILE A 449 -49.10 25.47 -3.73
C ILE A 449 -48.19 26.05 -4.81
N LYS A 450 -48.70 26.28 -6.04
CA LYS A 450 -47.92 26.89 -7.13
C LYS A 450 -47.51 28.34 -6.82
N ASN A 451 -48.43 29.17 -6.34
CA ASN A 451 -48.17 30.60 -6.17
C ASN A 451 -47.29 30.88 -4.95
N SER A 452 -47.53 30.16 -3.86
CA SER A 452 -46.79 30.29 -2.60
C SER A 452 -45.52 29.46 -2.59
N GLY A 453 -45.46 28.37 -3.35
CA GLY A 453 -44.27 27.52 -3.46
C GLY A 453 -43.11 28.18 -4.20
N ALA A 454 -43.38 29.02 -5.19
CA ALA A 454 -42.31 29.62 -6.01
C ALA A 454 -41.42 30.65 -5.27
N PRO A 455 -41.95 31.53 -4.39
CA PRO A 455 -41.12 32.38 -3.54
C PRO A 455 -40.22 31.58 -2.58
N LEU A 456 -40.77 30.57 -1.89
CA LEU A 456 -40.00 29.69 -1.00
C LEU A 456 -38.94 28.91 -1.78
N GLY A 457 -39.31 28.35 -2.94
CA GLY A 457 -38.39 27.66 -3.83
C GLY A 457 -37.25 28.54 -4.34
N LYS A 458 -37.44 29.88 -4.48
CA LYS A 458 -36.36 30.81 -4.83
C LYS A 458 -35.33 30.88 -3.71
N ALA A 459 -35.76 31.01 -2.46
CA ALA A 459 -34.86 31.07 -1.31
C ALA A 459 -34.07 29.76 -1.18
N ILE A 460 -34.75 28.61 -1.27
CA ILE A 460 -34.14 27.28 -1.22
C ILE A 460 -33.13 27.08 -2.35
N PHE A 461 -33.46 27.49 -3.58
CA PHE A 461 -32.57 27.38 -4.72
C PHE A 461 -31.26 28.14 -4.50
N PHE A 462 -31.32 29.40 -4.06
CA PHE A 462 -30.11 30.18 -3.80
C PHE A 462 -29.34 29.67 -2.58
N ALA A 463 -30.01 29.26 -1.51
CA ALA A 463 -29.35 28.68 -0.34
C ALA A 463 -28.53 27.43 -0.72
N LYS A 464 -29.14 26.49 -1.45
CA LYS A 464 -28.44 25.29 -1.93
C LYS A 464 -27.33 25.61 -2.92
N LEU A 465 -27.54 26.57 -3.83
CA LEU A 465 -26.51 26.99 -4.78
C LEU A 465 -25.31 27.62 -4.06
N ILE A 466 -25.52 28.43 -3.02
CA ILE A 466 -24.45 29.00 -2.22
C ILE A 466 -23.63 27.89 -1.55
N ILE A 467 -24.28 26.87 -0.97
CA ILE A 467 -23.59 25.74 -0.34
C ILE A 467 -22.78 24.96 -1.38
N ILE A 468 -23.36 24.64 -2.54
CA ILE A 468 -22.65 23.94 -3.63
C ILE A 468 -21.45 24.76 -4.12
N THR A 469 -21.61 26.07 -4.32
CA THR A 469 -20.50 26.97 -4.70
C THR A 469 -19.41 27.02 -3.63
N GLY A 470 -19.78 26.92 -2.34
CA GLY A 470 -18.85 26.83 -1.22
C GLY A 470 -17.98 25.56 -1.23
N LEU A 471 -18.40 24.51 -1.94
CA LEU A 471 -17.59 23.29 -2.13
C LEU A 471 -16.60 23.40 -3.31
N LEU A 472 -16.76 24.37 -4.21
CA LEU A 472 -15.88 24.53 -5.38
C LEU A 472 -14.38 24.70 -5.05
N PRO A 473 -13.99 25.40 -3.96
CA PRO A 473 -12.57 25.51 -3.60
C PRO A 473 -11.88 24.17 -3.36
N ILE A 474 -12.61 23.11 -2.99
CA ILE A 474 -12.04 21.77 -2.78
C ILE A 474 -11.44 21.21 -4.07
N PHE A 475 -12.03 21.54 -5.23
CA PHE A 475 -11.49 21.12 -6.54
C PHE A 475 -10.21 21.85 -6.95
N ALA A 476 -9.77 22.85 -6.19
CA ALA A 476 -8.46 23.48 -6.36
C ALA A 476 -7.34 22.74 -5.63
N PHE A 477 -7.67 21.80 -4.72
CA PHE A 477 -6.68 20.97 -4.05
C PHE A 477 -6.00 20.03 -5.05
N GLN A 478 -4.70 19.80 -4.86
CA GLN A 478 -3.86 18.99 -5.75
C GLN A 478 -3.36 17.74 -5.01
N LYS A 479 -2.73 16.80 -5.73
CA LYS A 479 -2.06 15.62 -5.13
C LYS A 479 -2.99 14.79 -4.23
N VAL A 480 -2.48 14.36 -3.07
CA VAL A 480 -3.16 13.50 -2.08
C VAL A 480 -4.43 14.17 -1.55
N GLU A 481 -4.36 15.45 -1.17
CA GLU A 481 -5.49 16.22 -0.62
C GLU A 481 -6.64 16.28 -1.63
N GLY A 482 -6.32 16.61 -2.89
CA GLY A 482 -7.29 16.64 -3.98
C GLY A 482 -7.95 15.29 -4.21
N LYS A 483 -7.18 14.20 -4.23
CA LYS A 483 -7.70 12.83 -4.43
C LYS A 483 -8.56 12.33 -3.28
N MET A 484 -8.24 12.72 -2.05
CA MET A 484 -9.05 12.34 -0.88
C MET A 484 -10.35 13.14 -0.77
N PHE A 485 -10.31 14.46 -0.99
CA PHE A 485 -11.46 15.34 -0.73
C PHE A 485 -12.33 15.64 -1.95
N SER A 486 -11.85 15.46 -3.19
CA SER A 486 -12.70 15.67 -4.39
C SER A 486 -13.90 14.72 -4.43
N PRO A 487 -13.76 13.40 -4.14
CA PRO A 487 -14.92 12.50 -4.08
C PRO A 487 -15.97 12.92 -3.04
N LEU A 488 -15.53 13.49 -1.91
CA LEU A 488 -16.42 14.07 -0.91
C LEU A 488 -17.23 15.24 -1.49
N ALA A 489 -16.56 16.19 -2.14
CA ALA A 489 -17.21 17.34 -2.76
C ALA A 489 -18.22 16.92 -3.84
N TYR A 490 -17.90 15.92 -4.66
CA TYR A 490 -18.84 15.35 -5.64
C TYR A 490 -20.04 14.69 -4.97
N THR A 491 -19.80 13.82 -3.98
CA THR A 491 -20.88 13.09 -3.28
C THR A 491 -21.86 14.06 -2.64
N LEU A 492 -21.36 15.02 -1.86
CA LEU A 492 -22.18 16.02 -1.20
C LEU A 492 -22.84 16.98 -2.21
N GLY A 493 -22.11 17.42 -3.22
CA GLY A 493 -22.62 18.29 -4.28
C GLY A 493 -23.79 17.65 -5.04
N PHE A 494 -23.65 16.38 -5.45
CA PHE A 494 -24.72 15.64 -6.11
C PHE A 494 -25.88 15.33 -5.18
N ALA A 495 -25.63 15.02 -3.91
CA ALA A 495 -26.69 14.85 -2.92
C ALA A 495 -27.50 16.14 -2.75
N LEU A 496 -26.84 17.30 -2.63
CA LEU A 496 -27.51 18.60 -2.54
C LEU A 496 -28.29 18.96 -3.81
N LEU A 497 -27.74 18.62 -4.98
CA LEU A 497 -28.40 18.81 -6.27
C LEU A 497 -29.64 17.90 -6.40
N GLY A 498 -29.52 16.63 -6.04
CA GLY A 498 -30.64 15.68 -5.98
C GLY A 498 -31.72 16.13 -4.98
N ALA A 499 -31.31 16.60 -3.81
CA ALA A 499 -32.20 17.17 -2.81
C ALA A 499 -32.89 18.44 -3.31
N LEU A 500 -32.21 19.31 -4.08
CA LEU A 500 -32.80 20.49 -4.70
C LEU A 500 -33.87 20.12 -5.73
N ILE A 501 -33.54 19.18 -6.63
CA ILE A 501 -34.47 18.69 -7.67
C ILE A 501 -35.72 18.10 -7.02
N THR A 502 -35.55 17.18 -6.06
CA THR A 502 -36.66 16.53 -5.36
C THR A 502 -37.47 17.50 -4.50
N THR A 503 -36.84 18.49 -3.86
CA THR A 503 -37.54 19.55 -3.11
C THR A 503 -38.39 20.43 -4.02
N LEU A 504 -37.95 20.76 -5.24
CA LEU A 504 -38.71 21.62 -6.14
C LEU A 504 -39.77 20.88 -6.98
N THR A 505 -39.71 19.55 -7.03
CA THR A 505 -40.58 18.72 -7.87
C THR A 505 -41.47 17.78 -7.04
N LEU A 506 -40.87 16.83 -6.33
CA LEU A 506 -41.56 15.79 -5.56
C LEU A 506 -42.26 16.34 -4.31
N VAL A 507 -41.61 17.24 -3.55
CA VAL A 507 -42.20 17.78 -2.30
C VAL A 507 -43.55 18.49 -2.55
N PRO A 508 -43.69 19.42 -3.53
CA PRO A 508 -44.99 20.02 -3.86
C PRO A 508 -46.06 19.00 -4.25
N VAL A 509 -45.68 17.93 -4.94
CA VAL A 509 -46.58 16.84 -5.34
C VAL A 509 -47.05 16.06 -4.10
N LEU A 510 -46.13 15.66 -3.23
CA LEU A 510 -46.45 14.94 -2.00
C LEU A 510 -47.31 15.79 -1.05
N ILE A 511 -47.03 17.09 -0.92
CA ILE A 511 -47.87 18.05 -0.20
C ILE A 511 -49.30 18.06 -0.77
N SER A 512 -49.44 18.10 -2.11
CA SER A 512 -50.77 18.13 -2.75
C SER A 512 -51.59 16.85 -2.50
N ILE A 513 -50.92 15.73 -2.23
CA ILE A 513 -51.54 14.42 -1.98
C ILE A 513 -51.82 14.22 -0.48
N LEU A 514 -50.81 14.41 0.37
CA LEU A 514 -50.85 14.09 1.81
C LEU A 514 -51.47 15.21 2.66
N LEU A 515 -51.33 16.48 2.25
CA LEU A 515 -51.94 17.63 2.93
C LEU A 515 -53.26 18.07 2.25
N LYS A 516 -53.96 17.13 1.61
CA LYS A 516 -55.23 17.39 0.92
C LYS A 516 -56.40 17.71 1.86
N LYS A 517 -56.43 17.14 3.07
CA LYS A 517 -57.52 17.31 4.05
C LYS A 517 -56.99 17.41 5.47
N ASN A 518 -57.73 18.14 6.30
CA ASN A 518 -57.49 18.28 7.74
C ASN A 518 -56.06 18.75 8.06
N VAL A 519 -55.65 19.86 7.42
CA VAL A 519 -54.40 20.54 7.77
C VAL A 519 -54.73 21.44 8.95
N HIS A 520 -54.25 21.06 10.13
CA HIS A 520 -54.38 21.86 11.33
C HIS A 520 -53.07 21.82 12.08
N GLU A 521 -52.51 22.98 12.40
CA GLU A 521 -51.38 23.10 13.30
C GLU A 521 -51.81 22.63 14.69
N LYS A 522 -51.19 21.54 15.15
CA LYS A 522 -51.38 21.06 16.53
C LYS A 522 -50.50 21.88 17.45
N HIS A 523 -51.02 22.25 18.62
CA HIS A 523 -50.23 22.93 19.63
C HIS A 523 -49.06 22.05 20.08
N ASN A 524 -47.84 22.40 19.65
CA ASN A 524 -46.63 21.69 20.04
C ASN A 524 -46.08 22.29 21.34
N PRO A 525 -46.19 21.61 22.49
CA PRO A 525 -45.76 22.15 23.79
C PRO A 525 -44.26 22.43 23.83
N PHE A 526 -43.46 21.64 23.10
CA PHE A 526 -42.02 21.83 23.00
C PHE A 526 -41.68 23.11 22.24
N LEU A 527 -42.32 23.33 21.08
CA LEU A 527 -42.13 24.53 20.28
C LEU A 527 -42.58 25.78 21.06
N HIS A 528 -43.72 25.73 21.74
CA HIS A 528 -44.23 26.86 22.51
C HIS A 528 -43.27 27.30 23.64
N PHE A 529 -42.70 26.32 24.35
CA PHE A 529 -41.65 26.59 25.34
C PHE A 529 -40.42 27.24 24.69
N LEU A 530 -39.92 26.67 23.59
CA LEU A 530 -38.73 27.16 22.90
C LEU A 530 -38.94 28.59 22.36
N THR A 531 -40.10 28.86 21.75
CA THR A 531 -40.48 30.19 21.26
C THR A 531 -40.61 31.20 22.38
N LYS A 532 -41.18 30.83 23.54
CA LYS A 532 -41.28 31.71 24.70
C LYS A 532 -39.90 32.09 25.24
N VAL A 533 -38.99 31.13 25.35
CA VAL A 533 -37.60 31.38 25.79
C VAL A 533 -36.86 32.23 24.77
N MET A 534 -36.95 31.89 23.48
CA MET A 534 -36.31 32.63 22.39
C MET A 534 -36.81 34.08 22.32
N LEU A 535 -38.12 34.30 22.36
CA LEU A 535 -38.71 35.65 22.35
C LEU A 535 -38.34 36.45 23.60
N GLY A 536 -38.33 35.81 24.77
CA GLY A 536 -37.84 36.42 26.00
C GLY A 536 -36.38 36.89 25.89
N GLY A 537 -35.52 36.02 25.35
CA GLY A 537 -34.12 36.33 25.06
C GLY A 537 -33.99 37.46 24.03
N PHE A 538 -34.78 37.43 22.95
CA PHE A 538 -34.79 38.46 21.92
C PHE A 538 -35.19 39.83 22.47
N ILE A 539 -36.25 39.91 23.27
CA ILE A 539 -36.72 41.17 23.88
C ILE A 539 -35.62 41.75 24.79
N LEU A 540 -34.97 40.90 25.60
CA LEU A 540 -33.90 41.31 26.49
C LEU A 540 -32.65 41.77 25.72
N ALA A 541 -32.30 41.05 24.65
CA ALA A 541 -31.18 41.39 23.78
C ALA A 541 -31.43 42.70 23.01
N PHE A 542 -32.64 42.89 22.48
CA PHE A 542 -33.02 44.07 21.72
C PHE A 542 -33.07 45.33 22.59
N LYS A 543 -33.57 45.21 23.84
CA LYS A 543 -33.54 46.30 24.83
C LYS A 543 -32.12 46.76 25.13
N ASN A 544 -31.17 45.83 25.16
CA ASN A 544 -29.75 46.08 25.45
C ASN A 544 -28.85 46.02 24.21
N LYS A 545 -29.36 46.38 23.02
CA LYS A 545 -28.69 46.16 21.72
C LYS A 545 -27.23 46.61 21.64
N LYS A 546 -26.87 47.74 22.25
CA LYS A 546 -25.47 48.22 22.27
C LYS A 546 -24.56 47.27 23.05
N LEU A 547 -25.01 46.84 24.23
CA LEU A 547 -24.29 45.89 25.06
C LEU A 547 -24.15 44.55 24.34
N VAL A 548 -25.22 44.05 23.72
CA VAL A 548 -25.22 42.77 23.00
C VAL A 548 -24.27 42.79 21.80
N VAL A 549 -24.22 43.88 21.03
CA VAL A 549 -23.28 44.00 19.91
C VAL A 549 -21.84 44.02 20.42
N ILE A 550 -21.56 44.76 21.49
CA ILE A 550 -20.21 44.80 22.09
C ILE A 550 -19.81 43.43 22.62
N THR A 551 -20.67 42.76 23.39
CA THR A 551 -20.36 41.42 23.93
C THR A 551 -20.22 40.40 22.81
N SER A 552 -21.05 40.44 21.78
CA SER A 552 -20.93 39.54 20.61
C SER A 552 -19.63 39.76 19.85
N MET A 553 -19.20 41.02 19.68
CA MET A 553 -17.90 41.35 19.09
C MET A 553 -16.73 40.86 19.94
N ILE A 554 -16.83 41.00 21.27
CA ILE A 554 -15.81 40.46 22.19
C ILE A 554 -15.75 38.94 22.08
N VAL A 555 -16.89 38.25 22.13
CA VAL A 555 -16.96 36.78 21.98
C VAL A 555 -16.42 36.34 20.62
N MET A 556 -16.72 37.07 19.55
CA MET A 556 -16.18 36.80 18.21
C MET A 556 -14.66 37.00 18.17
N MET A 557 -14.13 38.09 18.74
CA MET A 557 -12.69 38.33 18.82
C MET A 557 -11.98 37.28 19.68
N VAL A 558 -12.58 36.87 20.80
CA VAL A 558 -12.06 35.78 21.63
C VAL A 558 -12.08 34.47 20.86
N GLY A 559 -13.16 34.16 20.14
CA GLY A 559 -13.24 32.96 19.30
C GLY A 559 -12.20 32.95 18.17
N LEU A 560 -12.01 34.08 17.48
CA LEU A 560 -10.97 34.24 16.46
C LEU A 560 -9.57 34.15 17.09
N PHE A 561 -9.37 34.70 18.29
CA PHE A 561 -8.11 34.58 19.03
C PHE A 561 -7.85 33.14 19.46
N SER A 562 -8.89 32.38 19.81
CA SER A 562 -8.78 30.95 20.15
C SER A 562 -8.24 30.09 19.02
N TYR A 563 -8.31 30.56 17.76
CA TYR A 563 -7.70 29.89 16.60
C TYR A 563 -6.19 29.67 16.76
N LYS A 564 -5.51 30.52 17.54
CA LYS A 564 -4.07 30.36 17.83
C LYS A 564 -3.74 29.09 18.64
N TYR A 565 -4.73 28.50 19.32
CA TYR A 565 -4.55 27.28 20.12
C TYR A 565 -4.89 26.00 19.35
N LEU A 566 -5.40 26.10 18.12
CA LEU A 566 -5.65 24.95 17.26
C LEU A 566 -4.34 24.50 16.60
N GLY A 567 -4.06 23.21 16.70
CA GLY A 567 -2.95 22.57 16.00
C GLY A 567 -3.26 22.37 14.51
N THR A 568 -2.22 22.09 13.73
CA THR A 568 -2.36 21.73 12.31
C THR A 568 -1.79 20.33 12.04
N GLU A 569 -2.57 19.52 11.34
CA GLU A 569 -2.21 18.17 10.91
C GLU A 569 -2.59 18.00 9.43
N PHE A 570 -1.95 17.05 8.75
CA PHE A 570 -2.22 16.77 7.34
C PHE A 570 -3.58 16.07 7.16
N LEU A 571 -3.76 14.95 7.84
CA LEU A 571 -4.98 14.15 7.86
C LEU A 571 -5.11 13.44 9.22
N PRO A 572 -6.33 13.18 9.72
CA PRO A 572 -6.51 12.37 10.91
C PRO A 572 -6.10 10.91 10.65
N GLU A 573 -5.53 10.26 11.66
CA GLU A 573 -5.18 8.84 11.57
C GLU A 573 -6.44 7.98 11.42
N LEU A 574 -6.50 7.18 10.36
CA LEU A 574 -7.63 6.30 10.06
C LEU A 574 -7.34 4.91 10.62
N ASN A 575 -8.24 4.33 11.41
CA ASN A 575 -8.04 3.01 12.02
C ASN A 575 -8.36 1.87 11.02
N GLU A 576 -7.35 1.09 10.66
CA GLU A 576 -7.41 -0.06 9.76
C GLU A 576 -7.73 -1.39 10.49
N GLY A 577 -7.83 -1.39 11.82
CA GLY A 577 -8.04 -2.61 12.63
C GLY A 577 -6.80 -3.51 12.79
N SER A 578 -5.68 -3.15 12.17
CA SER A 578 -4.38 -3.83 12.30
C SER A 578 -3.28 -2.89 12.79
N ILE A 579 -2.17 -3.47 13.24
CA ILE A 579 -0.93 -2.76 13.58
C ILE A 579 0.17 -3.23 12.63
N TRP A 580 0.89 -2.28 12.06
CA TRP A 580 2.14 -2.51 11.35
C TRP A 580 3.30 -2.07 12.24
N LEU A 581 4.19 -2.98 12.59
CA LEU A 581 5.35 -2.67 13.42
C LEU A 581 6.62 -2.85 12.59
N ARG A 582 7.46 -1.82 12.53
CA ARG A 582 8.82 -1.89 11.99
C ARG A 582 9.81 -1.93 13.14
N VAL A 583 10.72 -2.91 13.09
CA VAL A 583 11.85 -3.05 14.01
C VAL A 583 13.14 -2.97 13.20
N GLN A 584 13.83 -1.84 13.31
CA GLN A 584 15.09 -1.58 12.61
C GLN A 584 16.27 -1.92 13.51
N MET A 585 17.13 -2.80 13.03
CA MET A 585 18.37 -3.20 13.67
C MET A 585 19.55 -2.40 13.10
N PRO A 586 20.77 -2.53 13.64
CA PRO A 586 21.95 -1.97 12.99
C PRO A 586 22.15 -2.56 11.58
N TYR A 587 22.54 -1.71 10.61
CA TYR A 587 22.72 -2.08 9.21
C TYR A 587 23.70 -3.24 8.96
N SER A 588 24.62 -3.49 9.89
CA SER A 588 25.60 -4.58 9.84
C SER A 588 25.06 -5.95 10.27
N VAL A 589 23.80 -6.04 10.71
CA VAL A 589 23.24 -7.28 11.26
C VAL A 589 23.15 -8.38 10.19
N SER A 590 23.48 -9.61 10.57
CA SER A 590 23.27 -10.77 9.71
C SER A 590 21.79 -11.19 9.69
N LEU A 591 21.35 -11.82 8.59
CA LEU A 591 19.99 -12.34 8.47
C LEU A 591 19.60 -13.24 9.65
N ASN A 592 20.47 -14.18 10.05
CA ASN A 592 20.21 -15.10 11.16
C ASN A 592 19.96 -14.35 12.47
N LYS A 593 20.81 -13.37 12.79
CA LYS A 593 20.65 -12.59 14.03
C LYS A 593 19.38 -11.73 14.01
N SER A 594 19.03 -11.20 12.84
CA SER A 594 17.79 -10.43 12.66
C SER A 594 16.55 -11.31 12.85
N VAL A 595 16.57 -12.54 12.33
CA VAL A 595 15.51 -13.55 12.54
C VAL A 595 15.36 -13.95 14.01
N ASP A 596 16.47 -14.06 14.75
CA ASP A 596 16.42 -14.33 16.20
C ASP A 596 15.69 -13.21 16.95
N VAL A 597 16.02 -11.94 16.65
CA VAL A 597 15.36 -10.77 17.25
C VAL A 597 13.89 -10.74 16.83
N SER A 598 13.61 -10.99 15.56
CA SER A 598 12.24 -11.05 15.04
C SER A 598 11.39 -12.09 15.76
N THR A 599 11.98 -13.25 16.08
CA THR A 599 11.33 -14.29 16.87
C THR A 599 11.02 -13.83 18.30
N GLN A 600 11.93 -13.10 18.94
CA GLN A 600 11.70 -12.51 20.27
C GLN A 600 10.54 -11.50 20.23
N VAL A 601 10.51 -10.62 19.22
CA VAL A 601 9.43 -9.65 19.03
C VAL A 601 8.07 -10.35 18.88
N ARG A 602 7.96 -11.35 17.98
CA ARG A 602 6.71 -12.12 17.80
C ARG A 602 6.24 -12.77 19.09
N GLN A 603 7.15 -13.37 19.87
CA GLN A 603 6.82 -14.00 21.14
C GLN A 603 6.27 -13.00 22.15
N ILE A 604 6.85 -11.80 22.24
CA ILE A 604 6.37 -10.72 23.12
C ILE A 604 4.99 -10.22 22.66
N VAL A 605 4.83 -9.94 21.36
CA VAL A 605 3.56 -9.47 20.78
C VAL A 605 2.44 -10.48 20.98
N LEU A 606 2.72 -11.79 20.84
CA LEU A 606 1.72 -12.83 21.08
C LEU A 606 1.30 -12.96 22.56
N THR A 607 2.03 -12.38 23.52
CA THR A 607 1.57 -12.37 24.92
C THR A 607 0.29 -11.56 25.12
N PHE A 608 -0.01 -10.63 24.20
CA PHE A 608 -1.22 -9.83 24.22
C PHE A 608 -2.40 -10.64 23.67
N PRO A 609 -3.49 -10.84 24.44
CA PRO A 609 -4.64 -11.64 24.02
C PRO A 609 -5.41 -11.03 22.83
N GLU A 610 -5.28 -9.73 22.61
CA GLU A 610 -5.90 -8.98 21.50
C GLU A 610 -5.33 -9.37 20.14
N VAL A 611 -4.12 -9.95 20.10
CA VAL A 611 -3.42 -10.33 18.86
C VAL A 611 -3.90 -11.70 18.36
N LYS A 612 -4.42 -11.73 17.12
CA LYS A 612 -4.86 -12.92 16.39
C LYS A 612 -3.72 -13.54 15.58
N TYR A 613 -2.99 -12.73 14.81
CA TYR A 613 -1.83 -13.16 14.03
C TYR A 613 -0.67 -12.18 14.19
N ALA A 614 0.56 -12.71 14.21
CA ALA A 614 1.79 -11.93 14.08
C ALA A 614 2.67 -12.59 13.01
N VAL A 615 2.77 -11.94 11.85
CA VAL A 615 3.65 -12.37 10.75
C VAL A 615 4.81 -11.41 10.66
N SER A 616 6.03 -11.94 10.62
CA SER A 616 7.24 -11.12 10.49
C SER A 616 7.94 -11.36 9.16
N GLN A 617 8.31 -10.28 8.50
CA GLN A 617 9.09 -10.23 7.27
C GLN A 617 10.44 -9.60 7.57
N THR A 618 11.52 -10.38 7.47
CA THR A 618 12.89 -9.90 7.67
C THR A 618 13.59 -9.85 6.31
N GLY A 619 14.24 -8.73 5.98
CA GLY A 619 14.91 -8.57 4.69
C GLY A 619 13.94 -8.20 3.57
N ARG A 620 14.09 -8.80 2.38
CA ARG A 620 13.32 -8.46 1.17
C ARG A 620 12.85 -9.69 0.38
N PRO A 621 11.83 -9.57 -0.49
CA PRO A 621 11.43 -10.65 -1.40
C PRO A 621 12.46 -10.86 -2.51
N ASP A 622 12.44 -12.06 -3.10
CA ASP A 622 13.40 -12.49 -4.13
C ASP A 622 13.27 -11.70 -5.45
N ASP A 623 12.12 -11.09 -5.71
CA ASP A 623 11.87 -10.25 -6.90
C ASP A 623 12.38 -8.81 -6.75
N GLY A 624 12.75 -8.39 -5.54
CA GLY A 624 13.25 -7.04 -5.27
C GLY A 624 12.18 -5.94 -5.32
N THR A 625 10.90 -6.30 -5.18
CA THR A 625 9.78 -5.34 -5.10
C THR A 625 9.84 -4.43 -3.87
N ASP A 626 10.46 -4.88 -2.78
CA ASP A 626 10.81 -4.08 -1.59
C ASP A 626 12.34 -3.92 -1.45
N VAL A 627 12.77 -2.71 -1.09
CA VAL A 627 14.16 -2.27 -0.99
C VAL A 627 14.65 -2.27 0.45
N ALA A 628 14.52 -3.42 1.11
CA ALA A 628 14.95 -3.62 2.50
C ALA A 628 16.22 -4.46 2.62
N GLY A 629 17.08 -4.10 3.58
CA GLY A 629 18.21 -4.93 4.03
C GLY A 629 17.82 -5.84 5.21
N PHE A 630 18.74 -6.70 5.65
CA PHE A 630 18.50 -7.62 6.78
C PHE A 630 18.23 -6.92 8.11
N TYR A 631 18.57 -5.64 8.20
CA TYR A 631 18.30 -4.82 9.38
C TYR A 631 16.81 -4.51 9.57
N ASN A 632 16.01 -4.58 8.51
CA ASN A 632 14.59 -4.25 8.56
C ASN A 632 13.76 -5.50 8.88
N ASN A 633 12.93 -5.41 9.91
CA ASN A 633 11.93 -6.41 10.24
C ASN A 633 10.55 -5.74 10.27
N GLU A 634 9.64 -6.21 9.44
CA GLU A 634 8.28 -5.71 9.31
C GLU A 634 7.31 -6.74 9.89
N PHE A 635 6.40 -6.32 10.77
CA PHE A 635 5.46 -7.18 11.45
C PHE A 635 4.04 -6.77 11.11
N SER A 636 3.31 -7.69 10.47
CA SER A 636 1.87 -7.62 10.33
C SER A 636 1.21 -8.20 11.58
N ILE A 637 0.65 -7.33 12.41
CA ILE A 637 -0.03 -7.70 13.65
C ILE A 637 -1.53 -7.51 13.43
N ILE A 638 -2.24 -8.61 13.24
CA ILE A 638 -3.68 -8.63 13.03
C ILE A 638 -4.36 -8.86 14.39
N LEU A 639 -5.29 -7.97 14.72
CA LEU A 639 -6.00 -7.97 16.00
C LEU A 639 -7.37 -8.67 15.86
N TYR A 640 -7.93 -9.13 16.97
CA TYR A 640 -9.36 -9.41 17.06
C TYR A 640 -10.16 -8.10 17.00
N PRO A 641 -11.44 -8.12 16.58
CA PRO A 641 -12.30 -6.95 16.66
C PRO A 641 -12.30 -6.33 18.07
N GLU A 642 -12.23 -5.00 18.15
CA GLU A 642 -12.07 -4.27 19.41
C GLU A 642 -13.20 -4.55 20.42
N GLU A 643 -14.41 -4.81 19.92
CA GLU A 643 -15.57 -5.19 20.73
C GLU A 643 -15.37 -6.51 21.51
N GLU A 644 -14.47 -7.39 21.06
CA GLU A 644 -14.17 -8.68 21.70
C GLU A 644 -13.08 -8.57 22.79
N TRP A 645 -12.48 -7.38 22.98
CA TRP A 645 -11.32 -7.21 23.87
C TRP A 645 -11.74 -7.22 25.34
N LYS A 646 -11.40 -8.32 26.03
CA LYS A 646 -11.65 -8.46 27.48
C LYS A 646 -10.91 -7.44 28.35
N SER A 647 -9.80 -6.90 27.84
CA SER A 647 -8.97 -5.92 28.54
C SER A 647 -9.59 -4.52 28.59
N LYS A 648 -10.56 -4.22 27.71
CA LYS A 648 -11.15 -2.88 27.50
C LYS A 648 -10.10 -1.77 27.27
N LEU A 649 -8.93 -2.16 26.75
CA LEU A 649 -7.91 -1.22 26.32
C LEU A 649 -8.33 -0.57 25.01
N THR A 650 -7.92 0.67 24.78
CA THR A 650 -7.95 1.25 23.43
C THR A 650 -6.76 0.75 22.63
N LYS A 651 -6.82 0.87 21.31
CA LYS A 651 -5.70 0.52 20.43
C LYS A 651 -4.42 1.28 20.77
N GLU A 652 -4.53 2.57 21.09
CA GLU A 652 -3.38 3.43 21.44
C GLU A 652 -2.74 2.96 22.74
N ALA A 653 -3.56 2.60 23.74
CA ALA A 653 -3.07 2.04 25.00
C ALA A 653 -2.39 0.68 24.81
N LEU A 654 -2.89 -0.15 23.89
CA LEU A 654 -2.26 -1.42 23.51
C LEU A 654 -0.89 -1.20 22.85
N VAL A 655 -0.81 -0.27 21.89
CA VAL A 655 0.45 0.10 21.21
C VAL A 655 1.48 0.60 22.21
N GLU A 656 1.09 1.45 23.16
CA GLU A 656 2.00 1.96 24.20
C GLU A 656 2.52 0.83 25.11
N GLN A 657 1.66 -0.11 25.51
CA GLN A 657 2.09 -1.28 26.28
C GLN A 657 3.02 -2.21 25.47
N MET A 658 2.76 -2.39 24.17
CA MET A 658 3.65 -3.14 23.28
C MET A 658 5.01 -2.45 23.17
N ASN A 659 5.03 -1.13 22.96
CA ASN A 659 6.24 -0.32 22.86
C ASN A 659 7.10 -0.45 24.12
N GLN A 660 6.50 -0.34 25.31
CA GLN A 660 7.21 -0.51 26.59
C GLN A 660 7.82 -1.91 26.74
N LYS A 661 7.09 -2.97 26.39
CA LYS A 661 7.62 -4.34 26.47
C LYS A 661 8.69 -4.64 25.43
N LEU A 662 8.63 -4.02 24.26
CA LEU A 662 9.59 -4.25 23.17
C LEU A 662 10.84 -3.38 23.29
N SER A 663 10.78 -2.25 23.98
CA SER A 663 11.91 -1.33 24.23
C SER A 663 13.07 -1.97 25.01
N VAL A 664 12.90 -3.18 25.54
CA VAL A 664 13.96 -3.95 26.19
C VAL A 664 14.96 -4.56 25.20
N ILE A 665 14.65 -4.60 23.91
CA ILE A 665 15.50 -5.19 22.88
C ILE A 665 16.63 -4.20 22.55
N PRO A 666 17.90 -4.56 22.80
CA PRO A 666 19.01 -3.62 22.63
C PRO A 666 19.29 -3.37 21.13
N GLY A 667 19.42 -2.09 20.78
CA GLY A 667 19.78 -1.65 19.42
C GLY A 667 18.67 -1.82 18.39
N ALA A 668 17.42 -1.99 18.82
CA ALA A 668 16.25 -2.05 17.96
C ALA A 668 15.45 -0.75 18.04
N ASP A 669 15.29 -0.07 16.91
CA ASP A 669 14.42 1.11 16.79
C ASP A 669 13.02 0.65 16.36
N LEU A 670 12.01 0.99 17.16
CA LEU A 670 10.62 0.59 16.96
C LEU A 670 9.84 1.73 16.28
N ASN A 671 8.99 1.38 15.32
CA ASN A 671 8.04 2.32 14.73
C ASN A 671 6.70 1.61 14.50
N PHE A 672 5.64 2.17 15.04
CA PHE A 672 4.28 1.65 14.93
C PHE A 672 3.49 2.49 13.92
N SER A 673 2.80 1.82 13.01
CA SER A 673 1.95 2.39 11.98
C SER A 673 0.84 1.38 11.63
N GLN A 674 0.24 1.53 10.45
CA GLN A 674 -0.78 0.64 9.89
C GLN A 674 -0.43 0.32 8.44
N PRO A 675 -0.82 -0.84 7.89
CA PRO A 675 -0.33 -1.28 6.58
C PRO A 675 -0.57 -0.30 5.43
N ILE A 676 -1.77 0.26 5.29
CA ILE A 676 -2.05 1.21 4.20
C ILE A 676 -1.35 2.53 4.48
N MET A 677 -1.45 3.03 5.72
CA MET A 677 -0.85 4.29 6.13
C MET A 677 0.67 4.29 5.90
N ASP A 678 1.38 3.25 6.34
CA ASP A 678 2.83 3.08 6.18
C ASP A 678 3.22 3.04 4.69
N ASN A 679 2.48 2.29 3.86
CA ASN A 679 2.73 2.22 2.42
C ASN A 679 2.49 3.58 1.73
N VAL A 680 1.46 4.33 2.13
CA VAL A 680 1.16 5.67 1.59
C VAL A 680 2.21 6.69 2.05
N GLU A 681 2.60 6.67 3.32
CA GLU A 681 3.65 7.54 3.87
C GLU A 681 4.98 7.30 3.16
N GLU A 682 5.37 6.04 2.96
CA GLU A 682 6.58 5.66 2.23
C GLU A 682 6.52 6.10 0.77
N ALA A 683 5.38 5.95 0.10
CA ALA A 683 5.21 6.41 -1.28
C ALA A 683 5.38 7.95 -1.39
N VAL A 684 4.88 8.70 -0.41
CA VAL A 684 4.97 10.17 -0.39
C VAL A 684 6.38 10.64 -0.03
N SER A 685 6.93 10.19 1.10
CA SER A 685 8.22 10.65 1.63
C SER A 685 9.43 10.11 0.84
N GLY A 686 9.26 8.93 0.23
CA GLY A 686 10.31 8.20 -0.49
C GLY A 686 11.27 7.44 0.43
N VAL A 687 11.02 7.44 1.75
CA VAL A 687 11.79 6.69 2.75
C VAL A 687 10.85 6.03 3.75
N LYS A 688 11.33 5.02 4.47
CA LYS A 688 10.55 4.31 5.50
C LYS A 688 10.39 5.19 6.76
N GLY A 689 9.32 5.97 6.83
CA GLY A 689 8.91 6.81 7.98
C GLY A 689 7.92 7.92 7.62
N SER A 690 7.18 8.42 8.62
CA SER A 690 6.10 9.40 8.40
C SER A 690 6.61 10.79 7.98
N ILE A 691 7.70 11.27 8.59
CA ILE A 691 8.36 12.52 8.20
C ILE A 691 9.87 12.30 8.10
N CYS A 692 10.51 12.95 7.12
CA CYS A 692 11.97 12.96 7.01
C CYS A 692 12.55 14.34 6.69
N VAL A 693 13.77 14.59 7.18
CA VAL A 693 14.65 15.66 6.70
C VAL A 693 15.69 15.03 5.78
N LYS A 694 15.77 15.49 4.53
CA LYS A 694 16.76 15.05 3.54
C LYS A 694 17.95 16.00 3.53
N VAL A 695 19.15 15.45 3.59
CA VAL A 695 20.43 16.17 3.49
C VAL A 695 21.12 15.70 2.22
N TYR A 696 21.24 16.59 1.23
CA TYR A 696 21.82 16.30 -0.08
C TYR A 696 23.35 16.51 -0.09
N GLY A 697 24.05 15.78 -0.95
CA GLY A 697 25.48 15.97 -1.21
C GLY A 697 26.18 14.74 -1.79
N ASP A 698 27.38 14.94 -2.36
CA ASP A 698 28.09 13.85 -3.07
C ASP A 698 28.79 12.85 -2.12
N SER A 699 29.20 13.32 -0.94
CA SER A 699 29.95 12.54 0.05
C SER A 699 29.03 11.94 1.10
N LEU A 700 28.90 10.61 1.10
CA LEU A 700 28.11 9.86 2.09
C LEU A 700 28.52 10.19 3.53
N ASN A 701 29.83 10.25 3.79
CA ASN A 701 30.37 10.60 5.12
C ASN A 701 29.99 12.01 5.55
N TYR A 702 30.00 12.98 4.63
CA TYR A 702 29.61 14.36 4.96
C TYR A 702 28.12 14.44 5.28
N MET A 703 27.27 13.83 4.44
CA MET A 703 25.83 13.83 4.64
C MET A 703 25.43 13.14 5.95
N GLU A 704 26.02 11.99 6.29
CA GLU A 704 25.69 11.28 7.53
C GLU A 704 26.10 12.07 8.77
N ASN A 705 27.26 12.74 8.75
CA ASN A 705 27.67 13.63 9.84
C ASN A 705 26.67 14.79 10.03
N LYS A 706 26.20 15.39 8.93
CA LYS A 706 25.21 16.46 8.96
C LYS A 706 23.83 15.96 9.39
N ALA A 707 23.42 14.78 8.95
CA ALA A 707 22.21 14.10 9.42
C ALA A 707 22.26 13.84 10.93
N GLN A 708 23.43 13.47 11.48
CA GLN A 708 23.61 13.31 12.92
C GLN A 708 23.52 14.64 13.68
N ASP A 709 23.96 15.74 13.09
CA ASP A 709 23.77 17.08 13.68
C ASP A 709 22.29 17.48 13.68
N VAL A 710 21.57 17.23 12.58
CA VAL A 710 20.11 17.39 12.49
C VAL A 710 19.41 16.53 13.55
N TYR A 711 19.80 15.27 13.72
CA TYR A 711 19.27 14.39 14.77
C TYR A 711 19.42 14.99 16.17
N LYS A 712 20.60 15.50 16.53
CA LYS A 712 20.83 16.11 17.85
C LYS A 712 19.91 17.31 18.09
N ILE A 713 19.64 18.10 17.06
CA ILE A 713 18.75 19.26 17.14
C ILE A 713 17.29 18.81 17.27
N LEU A 714 16.84 17.90 16.40
CA LEU A 714 15.46 17.39 16.40
C LEU A 714 15.09 16.71 17.72
N LYS A 715 16.06 16.06 18.38
CA LYS A 715 15.85 15.47 19.72
C LYS A 715 15.43 16.50 20.79
N THR A 716 15.71 17.79 20.58
CA THR A 716 15.32 18.88 21.51
C THR A 716 13.93 19.46 21.22
N VAL A 717 13.28 19.06 20.13
CA VAL A 717 11.97 19.57 19.72
C VAL A 717 10.89 18.78 20.43
N LYS A 718 9.99 19.46 21.14
CA LYS A 718 8.87 18.81 21.82
C LYS A 718 7.94 18.15 20.80
N GLY A 719 7.55 16.90 21.04
CA GLY A 719 6.63 16.13 20.20
C GLY A 719 7.31 15.28 19.12
N ILE A 720 8.62 15.44 18.90
CA ILE A 720 9.37 14.54 18.01
C ILE A 720 9.62 13.21 18.75
N THR A 721 9.14 12.13 18.15
CA THR A 721 9.29 10.74 18.61
C THR A 721 9.83 9.87 17.49
N ASP A 722 10.23 8.64 17.81
CA ASP A 722 10.75 7.65 16.83
C ASP A 722 11.88 8.21 15.93
N LEU A 723 12.66 9.14 16.48
CA LEU A 723 13.74 9.83 15.76
C LEU A 723 14.87 8.85 15.44
N GLY A 724 15.24 8.75 14.17
CA GLY A 724 16.30 7.87 13.69
C GLY A 724 17.03 8.43 12.49
N VAL A 725 18.34 8.20 12.41
CA VAL A 725 19.14 8.52 11.22
C VAL A 725 19.17 7.29 10.31
N ILE A 726 18.74 7.47 9.07
CA ILE A 726 18.88 6.43 8.05
C ILE A 726 20.32 6.51 7.53
N LYS A 727 21.15 5.59 8.03
CA LYS A 727 22.57 5.56 7.68
C LYS A 727 22.77 5.01 6.29
N ASN A 728 23.59 5.70 5.50
CA ASN A 728 23.97 5.25 4.17
C ASN A 728 25.17 4.30 4.23
N ILE A 729 26.01 4.43 5.27
CA ILE A 729 27.17 3.57 5.53
C ILE A 729 26.93 2.71 6.77
N GLY A 730 27.59 1.56 6.82
CA GLY A 730 27.48 0.66 7.98
C GLY A 730 27.52 -0.82 7.64
N GLN A 731 27.59 -1.18 6.35
CA GLN A 731 27.79 -2.56 5.93
C GLN A 731 29.27 -2.92 6.04
N PRO A 732 29.65 -3.96 6.79
CA PRO A 732 30.99 -4.50 6.73
C PRO A 732 31.22 -5.15 5.36
N GLU A 733 32.29 -4.76 4.69
CA GLU A 733 32.73 -5.26 3.39
C GLU A 733 34.11 -5.91 3.52
N LEU A 734 34.32 -6.94 2.71
CA LEU A 734 35.62 -7.58 2.55
C LEU A 734 36.13 -7.27 1.15
N ASP A 735 37.03 -6.30 1.06
CA ASP A 735 37.61 -5.82 -0.17
C ASP A 735 38.77 -6.70 -0.60
N ILE A 736 38.69 -7.23 -1.82
CA ILE A 736 39.76 -8.01 -2.44
C ILE A 736 40.34 -7.16 -3.59
N ASN A 737 41.35 -6.37 -3.25
CA ASN A 737 41.99 -5.45 -4.19
C ASN A 737 43.06 -6.18 -5.01
N LEU A 738 42.68 -6.62 -6.21
CA LEU A 738 43.57 -7.31 -7.15
C LEU A 738 44.69 -6.38 -7.64
N ASN A 739 45.95 -6.79 -7.47
CA ASN A 739 47.11 -6.03 -7.89
C ASN A 739 47.54 -6.44 -9.30
N GLN A 740 47.37 -5.55 -10.27
CA GLN A 740 47.69 -5.81 -11.68
C GLN A 740 49.18 -6.15 -11.91
N GLN A 741 50.11 -5.54 -11.17
CA GLN A 741 51.54 -5.83 -11.31
C GLN A 741 51.87 -7.22 -10.80
N LYS A 742 51.33 -7.62 -9.64
CA LYS A 742 51.54 -8.96 -9.10
C LYS A 742 50.87 -10.03 -9.97
N MET A 743 49.64 -9.79 -10.42
CA MET A 743 48.97 -10.69 -11.36
C MET A 743 49.77 -10.87 -12.66
N ALA A 744 50.37 -9.81 -13.19
CA ALA A 744 51.23 -9.90 -14.37
C ALA A 744 52.49 -10.75 -14.13
N LEU A 745 53.12 -10.66 -12.95
CA LEU A 745 54.28 -11.49 -12.60
C LEU A 745 53.96 -12.99 -12.57
N TYR A 746 52.77 -13.34 -12.08
CA TYR A 746 52.32 -14.73 -12.04
C TYR A 746 51.58 -15.18 -13.30
N GLY A 747 51.30 -14.26 -14.25
CA GLY A 747 50.52 -14.58 -15.45
C GLY A 747 49.06 -14.93 -15.18
N VAL A 748 48.40 -14.22 -14.25
CA VAL A 748 46.98 -14.41 -13.90
C VAL A 748 46.12 -13.35 -14.59
N ALA A 749 45.05 -13.75 -15.26
CA ALA A 749 44.07 -12.79 -15.78
C ALA A 749 43.10 -12.35 -14.68
N THR A 750 42.71 -11.07 -14.71
CA THR A 750 41.74 -10.51 -13.74
C THR A 750 40.39 -11.25 -13.80
N ALA A 751 39.97 -11.69 -14.98
CA ALA A 751 38.74 -12.47 -15.16
C ALA A 751 38.78 -13.79 -14.39
N ASP A 752 39.90 -14.50 -14.41
CA ASP A 752 40.05 -15.79 -13.74
C ASP A 752 40.06 -15.62 -12.22
N ALA A 753 40.78 -14.61 -11.71
CA ALA A 753 40.80 -14.29 -10.29
C ALA A 753 39.38 -13.95 -9.77
N ASN A 754 38.66 -13.09 -10.49
CA ASN A 754 37.28 -12.73 -10.14
C ASN A 754 36.32 -13.92 -10.23
N ALA A 755 36.48 -14.81 -11.22
CA ALA A 755 35.66 -16.01 -11.35
C ALA A 755 35.85 -16.95 -10.15
N VAL A 756 37.10 -17.16 -9.70
CA VAL A 756 37.39 -17.96 -8.50
C VAL A 756 36.75 -17.35 -7.25
N ILE A 757 36.84 -16.03 -7.06
CA ILE A 757 36.21 -15.33 -5.92
C ILE A 757 34.68 -15.50 -5.97
N ALA A 758 34.07 -15.31 -7.14
CA ALA A 758 32.62 -15.41 -7.33
C ALA A 758 32.12 -16.85 -7.06
N MET A 759 32.82 -17.86 -7.57
CA MET A 759 32.51 -19.27 -7.31
C MET A 759 32.72 -19.63 -5.84
N ALA A 760 33.79 -19.13 -5.21
CA ALA A 760 34.07 -19.44 -3.82
C ALA A 760 32.97 -18.94 -2.88
N ILE A 761 32.61 -17.66 -2.96
CA ILE A 761 31.77 -17.00 -1.95
C ILE A 761 30.28 -17.09 -2.30
N GLY A 762 29.88 -16.47 -3.41
CA GLY A 762 28.48 -16.30 -3.80
C GLY A 762 27.87 -17.54 -4.43
N GLY A 763 28.71 -18.38 -5.02
CA GLY A 763 28.30 -19.50 -5.86
C GLY A 763 27.86 -18.97 -7.23
N GLN A 764 28.62 -19.29 -8.27
CA GLN A 764 28.32 -18.84 -9.63
C GLN A 764 27.31 -19.81 -10.27
N ALA A 765 26.23 -19.28 -10.84
CA ALA A 765 25.35 -20.07 -11.71
C ALA A 765 26.13 -20.45 -12.97
N ALA A 766 26.43 -21.73 -13.11
CA ALA A 766 27.14 -22.27 -14.25
C ALA A 766 26.17 -22.62 -15.38
N SER A 767 25.01 -23.18 -15.05
CA SER A 767 23.98 -23.55 -16.03
C SER A 767 22.61 -23.69 -15.36
N THR A 768 21.59 -24.18 -16.08
CA THR A 768 20.22 -24.34 -15.58
C THR A 768 19.71 -25.77 -15.82
N LEU A 769 19.23 -26.44 -14.77
CA LEU A 769 18.61 -27.77 -14.85
C LEU A 769 17.11 -27.64 -15.15
N TYR A 770 16.58 -28.54 -15.98
CA TYR A 770 15.16 -28.58 -16.35
C TYR A 770 14.43 -29.75 -15.67
N GLU A 771 13.38 -29.44 -14.90
CA GLU A 771 12.43 -30.42 -14.33
C GLU A 771 11.05 -30.23 -14.97
N GLY A 772 10.86 -30.83 -16.15
CA GLY A 772 9.65 -30.61 -16.94
C GLY A 772 9.54 -29.14 -17.37
N ILE A 773 8.60 -28.39 -16.77
CA ILE A 773 8.42 -26.95 -17.04
C ILE A 773 9.18 -26.04 -16.06
N ARG A 774 9.83 -26.62 -15.04
CA ARG A 774 10.52 -25.89 -13.97
C ARG A 774 11.99 -25.79 -14.28
N THR A 775 12.61 -24.68 -13.93
CA THR A 775 14.04 -24.45 -14.16
C THR A 775 14.72 -24.06 -12.87
N PHE A 776 15.89 -24.63 -12.59
CA PHE A 776 16.67 -24.34 -11.39
C PHE A 776 18.13 -24.11 -11.75
N ASP A 777 18.77 -23.13 -11.12
CA ASP A 777 20.19 -22.87 -11.31
C ASP A 777 21.02 -24.08 -10.85
N ILE A 778 22.05 -24.41 -11.63
CA ILE A 778 23.18 -25.25 -11.23
C ILE A 778 24.31 -24.30 -10.83
N ARG A 779 24.62 -24.25 -9.53
CA ARG A 779 25.62 -23.36 -8.95
C ARG A 779 26.86 -24.13 -8.53
N ILE A 780 28.02 -23.54 -8.74
CA ILE A 780 29.29 -24.07 -8.27
C ILE A 780 29.73 -23.24 -7.10
N ARG A 781 29.99 -23.90 -5.97
CA ARG A 781 30.36 -23.23 -4.73
C ARG A 781 31.38 -24.03 -3.93
N LEU A 782 32.25 -23.32 -3.22
CA LEU A 782 33.14 -23.97 -2.25
C LEU A 782 32.41 -24.33 -0.95
N PRO A 783 32.78 -25.46 -0.32
CA PRO A 783 32.32 -25.79 1.03
C PRO A 783 32.60 -24.65 2.00
N GLU A 784 31.69 -24.45 2.94
CA GLU A 784 31.70 -23.28 3.83
C GLU A 784 33.04 -23.12 4.58
N GLN A 785 33.69 -24.22 4.96
CA GLN A 785 34.98 -24.22 5.68
C GLN A 785 36.15 -23.54 4.93
N TYR A 786 36.05 -23.33 3.61
CA TYR A 786 37.08 -22.69 2.81
C TYR A 786 36.78 -21.21 2.50
N ARG A 787 35.79 -20.63 3.17
CA ARG A 787 35.30 -19.26 2.90
C ARG A 787 34.74 -18.56 4.13
N LYS A 788 35.17 -18.95 5.34
CA LYS A 788 34.68 -18.34 6.59
C LYS A 788 35.46 -17.08 6.94
N SER A 789 36.76 -17.08 6.67
CA SER A 789 37.63 -15.98 7.05
C SER A 789 38.36 -15.35 5.84
N PRO A 790 38.87 -14.13 6.00
CA PRO A 790 39.76 -13.50 5.02
C PRO A 790 40.98 -14.36 4.67
N GLU A 791 41.53 -15.10 5.64
CA GLU A 791 42.66 -16.01 5.44
C GLU A 791 42.28 -17.18 4.53
N ASP A 792 41.09 -17.77 4.73
CA ASP A 792 40.59 -18.84 3.86
C ASP A 792 40.49 -18.35 2.41
N ILE A 793 39.93 -17.16 2.21
CA ILE A 793 39.81 -16.52 0.89
C ILE A 793 41.19 -16.22 0.29
N GLY A 794 42.14 -15.75 1.10
CA GLY A 794 43.51 -15.50 0.65
C GLY A 794 44.27 -16.76 0.22
N ASN A 795 43.89 -17.93 0.74
CA ASN A 795 44.48 -19.22 0.39
C ASN A 795 43.83 -19.88 -0.83
N LEU A 796 42.77 -19.30 -1.39
CA LEU A 796 42.16 -19.80 -2.63
C LEU A 796 43.15 -19.70 -3.78
N LEU A 797 43.23 -20.77 -4.57
CA LEU A 797 44.18 -20.89 -5.67
C LEU A 797 43.55 -20.48 -6.99
N VAL A 798 44.25 -19.62 -7.73
CA VAL A 798 43.87 -19.14 -9.07
C VAL A 798 44.82 -19.75 -10.11
N PRO A 799 44.31 -20.26 -11.24
CA PRO A 799 45.16 -20.72 -12.34
C PRO A 799 45.98 -19.58 -12.93
N THR A 800 47.20 -19.89 -13.34
CA THR A 800 48.04 -19.02 -14.16
C THR A 800 48.06 -19.51 -15.61
N GLN A 801 48.44 -18.63 -16.53
CA GLN A 801 48.64 -18.99 -17.95
C GLN A 801 49.73 -20.05 -18.17
N SER A 802 50.63 -20.25 -17.20
CA SER A 802 51.66 -21.28 -17.23
C SER A 802 51.17 -22.66 -16.76
N GLY A 803 49.91 -22.78 -16.33
CA GLY A 803 49.33 -23.98 -15.74
C GLY A 803 49.68 -24.19 -14.25
N SER A 804 50.51 -23.31 -13.66
CA SER A 804 50.73 -23.27 -12.21
C SER A 804 49.57 -22.58 -11.48
N LYS A 805 49.51 -22.68 -10.16
CA LYS A 805 48.44 -22.12 -9.32
C LYS A 805 49.04 -21.15 -8.31
N VAL A 806 48.40 -20.00 -8.11
CA VAL A 806 48.85 -18.99 -7.13
C VAL A 806 47.73 -18.63 -6.14
N PRO A 807 48.03 -18.52 -4.83
CA PRO A 807 47.05 -18.04 -3.86
C PRO A 807 46.62 -16.59 -4.10
N ILE A 808 45.35 -16.25 -3.82
CA ILE A 808 44.83 -14.88 -3.94
C ILE A 808 45.66 -13.87 -3.15
N LYS A 809 46.14 -14.22 -1.95
CA LYS A 809 46.95 -13.32 -1.11
C LYS A 809 48.27 -12.86 -1.74
N GLU A 810 48.81 -13.63 -2.70
CA GLU A 810 50.03 -13.25 -3.42
C GLU A 810 49.73 -12.24 -4.53
N ILE A 811 48.49 -12.21 -5.04
CA ILE A 811 48.07 -11.36 -6.16
C ILE A 811 47.10 -10.24 -5.77
N ALA A 812 46.64 -10.20 -4.53
CA ALA A 812 45.65 -9.24 -4.03
C ALA A 812 45.88 -8.86 -2.56
N SER A 813 45.45 -7.67 -2.17
CA SER A 813 45.32 -7.30 -0.75
C SER A 813 43.89 -7.46 -0.30
N ILE A 814 43.69 -8.16 0.82
CA ILE A 814 42.37 -8.40 1.41
C ILE A 814 42.22 -7.51 2.65
N THR A 815 41.25 -6.59 2.63
CA THR A 815 41.02 -5.61 3.70
C THR A 815 39.56 -5.59 4.12
N GLN A 816 39.30 -5.43 5.42
CA GLN A 816 37.94 -5.19 5.91
C GLN A 816 37.70 -3.69 6.01
N GLN A 817 36.59 -3.22 5.46
CA GLN A 817 36.17 -1.83 5.57
C GLN A 817 34.67 -1.72 5.80
N THR A 818 34.21 -0.54 6.18
CA THR A 818 32.77 -0.25 6.28
C THR A 818 32.35 0.51 5.04
N GLY A 819 31.53 -0.12 4.20
CA GLY A 819 31.05 0.44 2.95
C GLY A 819 29.60 0.95 3.02
N PRO A 820 29.10 1.48 1.89
CA PRO A 820 27.71 1.89 1.75
C PRO A 820 26.76 0.68 1.83
N CYS A 821 25.79 0.73 2.75
CA CYS A 821 24.72 -0.26 2.83
C CYS A 821 23.54 0.11 1.91
N LEU A 822 23.29 1.41 1.77
CA LEU A 822 22.08 1.98 1.18
C LEU A 822 22.40 3.35 0.58
N ILE A 823 22.16 3.50 -0.72
CA ILE A 823 22.38 4.77 -1.42
C ILE A 823 21.05 5.25 -1.97
N PHE A 824 20.56 6.35 -1.41
CA PHE A 824 19.39 7.04 -1.90
C PHE A 824 19.77 8.15 -2.86
N ARG A 825 18.98 8.29 -3.92
CA ARG A 825 19.09 9.41 -4.84
C ARG A 825 17.72 9.99 -5.13
N ASP A 826 17.63 11.31 -5.17
CA ASP A 826 16.44 12.07 -5.57
C ASP A 826 16.91 13.11 -6.58
N GLU A 827 16.22 13.23 -7.71
CA GLU A 827 16.56 14.22 -8.77
C GLU A 827 18.04 14.17 -9.21
N ASN A 828 18.61 12.96 -9.31
CA ASN A 828 20.02 12.68 -9.65
C ASN A 828 21.06 13.07 -8.58
N GLU A 829 20.66 13.48 -7.38
CA GLU A 829 21.57 13.78 -6.28
C GLU A 829 21.45 12.74 -5.17
N ARG A 830 22.58 12.40 -4.54
CA ARG A 830 22.58 11.53 -3.36
C ARG A 830 22.03 12.29 -2.16
N TYR A 831 21.33 11.59 -1.27
CA TYR A 831 20.92 12.16 0.02
C TYR A 831 21.00 11.16 1.18
N SER A 832 21.10 11.70 2.39
CA SER A 832 20.87 11.00 3.65
C SER A 832 19.58 11.53 4.30
N ALA A 833 18.90 10.69 5.08
CA ALA A 833 17.60 11.05 5.66
C ALA A 833 17.58 10.87 7.17
N VAL A 834 17.00 11.84 7.88
CA VAL A 834 16.65 11.71 9.30
C VAL A 834 15.13 11.54 9.36
N LYS A 835 14.68 10.37 9.81
CA LYS A 835 13.25 10.07 9.97
C LYS A 835 12.79 10.38 11.38
N PHE A 836 11.52 10.76 11.52
CA PHE A 836 10.86 10.94 12.80
C PHE A 836 9.35 10.94 12.64
N SER A 837 8.65 10.83 13.76
CA SER A 837 7.21 10.97 13.86
C SER A 837 6.87 12.08 14.87
N VAL A 838 5.68 12.65 14.75
CA VAL A 838 5.19 13.66 15.70
C VAL A 838 4.07 13.03 16.53
N ARG A 839 4.21 13.05 17.86
CA ARG A 839 3.20 12.56 18.83
C ARG A 839 3.01 13.57 19.94
N ASP A 840 1.84 13.56 20.56
CA ASP A 840 1.44 14.45 21.67
C ASP A 840 1.58 15.96 21.35
N ARG A 841 1.63 16.30 20.06
CA ARG A 841 1.74 17.67 19.53
C ARG A 841 1.27 17.70 18.08
N ASP A 842 0.81 18.86 17.63
CA ASP A 842 0.43 19.07 16.25
C ASP A 842 1.65 19.11 15.31
N MET A 843 1.47 18.54 14.11
CA MET A 843 2.53 18.40 13.11
C MET A 843 3.08 19.75 12.67
N GLY A 844 2.23 20.72 12.30
CA GLY A 844 2.71 21.98 11.75
C GLY A 844 3.53 22.81 12.73
N SER A 845 3.14 22.89 14.02
CA SER A 845 3.95 23.60 15.02
C SER A 845 5.26 22.88 15.32
N ALA A 846 5.26 21.54 15.33
CA ALA A 846 6.48 20.77 15.53
C ALA A 846 7.48 20.96 14.37
N ILE A 847 6.99 20.96 13.12
CA ILE A 847 7.82 21.17 11.92
C ILE A 847 8.34 22.60 11.84
N ASN A 848 7.52 23.61 12.12
CA ASN A 848 7.99 25.00 12.13
C ASN A 848 9.10 25.21 13.17
N GLU A 849 8.96 24.68 14.39
CA GLU A 849 10.01 24.75 15.40
C GLU A 849 11.28 24.00 14.97
N ALA A 850 11.12 22.83 14.33
CA ALA A 850 12.23 22.03 13.82
C ALA A 850 13.00 22.78 12.72
N GLN A 851 12.30 23.34 11.73
CA GLN A 851 12.89 24.15 10.65
C GLN A 851 13.64 25.35 11.22
N ASP A 852 13.00 26.13 12.11
CA ASP A 852 13.62 27.30 12.74
C ASP A 852 14.91 26.95 13.51
N LYS A 853 14.95 25.80 14.18
CA LYS A 853 16.14 25.34 14.92
C LYS A 853 17.22 24.82 13.98
N ILE A 854 16.86 24.09 12.93
CA ILE A 854 17.81 23.56 11.95
C ILE A 854 18.46 24.71 11.18
N ASP A 855 17.68 25.67 10.67
CA ASP A 855 18.18 26.80 9.87
C ASP A 855 19.17 27.68 10.65
N LYS A 856 19.00 27.78 11.98
CA LYS A 856 19.92 28.53 12.86
C LYS A 856 21.22 27.78 13.16
N ALA A 857 21.17 26.45 13.21
CA ALA A 857 22.26 25.63 13.76
C ALA A 857 23.06 24.87 12.69
N VAL A 858 22.45 24.54 11.55
CA VAL A 858 23.08 23.74 10.49
C VAL A 858 23.39 24.64 9.30
N GLN A 859 24.67 24.92 9.09
CA GLN A 859 25.15 25.48 7.83
C GLN A 859 25.71 24.36 6.94
N LEU A 860 25.21 24.32 5.70
CA LEU A 860 25.72 23.47 4.62
C LEU A 860 26.86 24.22 3.89
N LYS A 861 27.81 23.47 3.33
CA LYS A 861 29.00 24.02 2.67
C LYS A 861 28.77 24.30 1.21
#